data_AF-F0YZA4-F1
#
_entry.id   AF-F0YZA4-F1
#
_cell.length_a   1.000
_cell.length_b   1.000
_cell.length_c   1.000
_cell.angle_alpha   90.00
_cell.angle_beta   90.00
_cell.angle_gamma   90.00
#
_symmetry.space_group_name_H-M   'P 1'
#
loop_
_entity.id
_entity.type
_entity.pdbx_description
1 polymer ?
#
loop_
_entity_poly.entity_id
_entity_poly.type
_entity_poly.pdbx_seq_one_letter_code
_entity_poly.pdbx_strand_id
1 'polypeptide(L)'
;MEEILAEKGMSMGLAYGSDDSQQSEEIVDREIKLDKTKRAEYLMDLYYQAFSSASVEFPYWYNRKFAECDGDVLEVRRAKALACAYAHSTPSIYPKDLLPGGKTDYLRGGFPMPWLTNSFYLAKEDELKSAAASGTTAIDEIAALGTGGGNVTKNQGKVVSLAGKFGIRAEDVPVLTKLAREWAGKSVEDLGLAYEKMMSDYEDKANIMKSVLVFCDSGYTIPQGREVASYYFPLEYGIDGMIKFCEAKKLEVAGYADGDGILGMKRLYFYEAARIALGGIQQFWLNYVKELRTVAEIEPDEAQKAEYLALADQMEWIAHNPPRNFREALHLTYLIHITVLNEDAISGYSPGRLGQVLYPYFEKDIADGTITEEEVIELLEVHRFKFSTIELFASTGISGGISGNTFNNLSVGGLDKDGAPCGNRLEWLFLHAGMTNQSPQPTLSVLYDERLPKDFLIKCVECTKTGVGYPAWMNNRVAMDFMMNQYGAEGMTVSEARAVAIGGCLETAPGCFMPLHFNGKTHYIPAGASQTTSVGVHFVSNPKMINMVLFNGVDPRTGIQVLPPHNRELTTYEEFWDQYKKYYAKTLESTVKAGNIQHDIWRDRNMSIVNSLFKPDCLKNGHHIGHMGTRYNATYNIESCGTINMVNSLAALKKLVYEDRKYALDDFRDAIKDNFGFYTAMESKAFSLGEQIKKPDVAKYDEIHGDCLKAPKHGNDEDYVKEILKEYEDWFCDLCNTYDSLYAKPMYACQISVALHAAVGMATFATPDGRLCNTAFADGSMSAYPGTDRKGPYALLSSGCCWDQSKSQNSQINMKFHPNAVRGFDGSKKLLTMISAFMNKGGFHVQFNIVDSKMLKEAQIHPESNRDLLVRVSGFTQYWVETGKPVQDEVIARTEFEGGI
;
A
#
# COMPACT_ATOMS: atom_id res chain seq x y z
N MET A 1 19.33 -1.06 -28.54
CA MET A 1 19.72 -1.99 -27.47
C MET A 1 19.64 -3.44 -27.93
N GLU A 2 18.57 -3.84 -28.63
CA GLU A 2 18.49 -5.16 -29.28
C GLU A 2 19.74 -5.48 -30.11
N GLU A 3 20.23 -4.52 -30.91
CA GLU A 3 21.47 -4.66 -31.68
C GLU A 3 22.69 -4.98 -30.80
N ILE A 4 22.89 -4.25 -29.69
CA ILE A 4 24.01 -4.45 -28.74
C ILE A 4 23.96 -5.86 -28.14
N LEU A 5 22.77 -6.34 -27.79
CA LEU A 5 22.61 -7.68 -27.23
C LEU A 5 22.74 -8.78 -28.29
N ALA A 6 22.25 -8.53 -29.52
CA ALA A 6 22.39 -9.46 -30.63
C ALA A 6 23.85 -9.67 -31.04
N GLU A 7 24.66 -8.61 -31.12
CA GLU A 7 26.12 -8.68 -31.32
C GLU A 7 26.83 -9.53 -30.26
N LYS A 8 26.20 -9.58 -29.09
CA LYS A 8 26.65 -10.29 -27.90
C LYS A 8 26.03 -11.69 -27.78
N GLY A 9 25.23 -12.15 -28.74
CA GLY A 9 24.59 -13.46 -28.74
C GLY A 9 23.46 -13.61 -27.72
N MET A 10 22.84 -12.50 -27.32
CA MET A 10 21.74 -12.44 -26.35
C MET A 10 20.49 -11.87 -27.01
N SER A 11 19.33 -12.47 -26.71
CA SER A 11 18.04 -11.87 -27.06
C SER A 11 17.63 -10.83 -26.01
N MET A 12 16.90 -9.81 -26.46
CA MET A 12 16.10 -8.91 -25.62
C MET A 12 14.70 -9.47 -25.33
N GLY A 13 14.39 -10.64 -25.88
CA GLY A 13 13.10 -11.31 -25.76
C GLY A 13 12.60 -11.27 -24.32
N LEU A 14 11.44 -10.64 -24.14
CA LEU A 14 10.75 -10.58 -22.86
C LEU A 14 9.84 -11.80 -22.69
N ALA A 15 9.89 -12.78 -23.60
CA ALA A 15 9.16 -14.03 -23.51
C ALA A 15 10.12 -15.17 -23.12
N TYR A 16 9.66 -16.04 -22.23
CA TYR A 16 10.36 -17.28 -21.87
C TYR A 16 9.48 -18.50 -22.17
N GLY A 17 10.08 -19.51 -22.79
CA GLY A 17 9.45 -20.83 -23.00
C GLY A 17 8.70 -20.98 -24.31
N SER A 18 8.79 -20.03 -25.23
CA SER A 18 8.32 -20.13 -26.61
C SER A 18 9.48 -20.28 -27.60
N ASP A 19 9.20 -20.94 -28.73
CA ASP A 19 10.08 -20.97 -29.89
C ASP A 19 9.74 -19.71 -30.72
N ASP A 20 10.68 -18.80 -30.98
CA ASP A 20 10.43 -17.51 -31.66
C ASP A 20 9.71 -17.66 -33.02
N SER A 21 9.73 -18.87 -33.59
CA SER A 21 9.04 -19.26 -34.82
C SER A 21 7.54 -19.57 -34.68
N GLN A 22 6.98 -19.57 -33.46
CA GLN A 22 5.58 -19.97 -33.16
C GLN A 22 4.73 -18.89 -32.49
N GLN A 23 5.25 -17.67 -32.28
CA GLN A 23 4.45 -16.59 -31.70
C GLN A 23 3.38 -16.13 -32.69
N SER A 24 2.11 -16.42 -32.37
CA SER A 24 0.94 -15.91 -33.10
C SER A 24 0.88 -14.38 -33.02
N GLU A 25 0.49 -13.70 -34.10
CA GLU A 25 0.23 -12.25 -34.06
C GLU A 25 -1.08 -11.90 -33.33
N GLU A 26 -1.97 -12.86 -33.09
CA GLU A 26 -3.26 -12.64 -32.43
C GLU A 26 -3.13 -12.43 -30.92
N ILE A 27 -3.91 -11.49 -30.37
CA ILE A 27 -4.02 -11.26 -28.92
C ILE A 27 -4.81 -12.40 -28.29
N VAL A 28 -4.23 -13.04 -27.27
CA VAL A 28 -4.91 -14.13 -26.54
C VAL A 28 -5.61 -13.59 -25.30
N ASP A 29 -6.91 -13.83 -25.24
CA ASP A 29 -7.76 -13.39 -24.14
C ASP A 29 -7.65 -14.30 -22.90
N ARG A 30 -8.10 -13.77 -21.76
CA ARG A 30 -8.18 -14.46 -20.46
C ARG A 30 -9.25 -15.55 -20.52
N GLU A 31 -8.97 -16.68 -19.86
CA GLU A 31 -9.84 -17.87 -19.89
C GLU A 31 -11.14 -17.68 -19.09
N ILE A 32 -11.04 -17.08 -17.91
CA ILE A 32 -12.16 -17.04 -16.95
C ILE A 32 -12.89 -15.71 -17.08
N LYS A 33 -14.14 -15.78 -17.56
CA LYS A 33 -15.08 -14.67 -17.64
C LYS A 33 -16.37 -15.07 -16.96
N LEU A 34 -16.70 -14.37 -15.87
CA LEU A 34 -17.94 -14.56 -15.14
C LEU A 34 -18.71 -13.24 -15.14
N ASP A 35 -20.02 -13.33 -15.32
CA ASP A 35 -20.88 -12.17 -15.30
C ASP A 35 -21.15 -11.73 -13.85
N LYS A 36 -21.19 -10.42 -13.65
CA LYS A 36 -21.64 -9.79 -12.39
C LYS A 36 -23.15 -9.74 -12.33
N THR A 37 -23.72 -9.53 -11.14
CA THR A 37 -25.16 -9.27 -11.01
C THR A 37 -25.56 -7.96 -11.70
N LYS A 38 -26.83 -7.83 -12.10
CA LYS A 38 -27.37 -6.60 -12.68
C LYS A 38 -27.24 -5.38 -11.76
N ARG A 39 -27.23 -5.62 -10.44
CA ARG A 39 -27.00 -4.58 -9.44
C ARG A 39 -25.57 -4.09 -9.48
N ALA A 40 -24.60 -5.02 -9.47
CA ALA A 40 -23.19 -4.68 -9.55
C ALA A 40 -22.85 -3.99 -10.88
N GLU A 41 -23.45 -4.41 -12.00
CA GLU A 41 -23.32 -3.74 -13.31
C GLU A 41 -23.73 -2.27 -13.23
N TYR A 42 -24.93 -1.99 -12.72
CA TYR A 42 -25.42 -0.62 -12.55
C TYR A 42 -24.50 0.25 -11.67
N LEU A 43 -24.03 -0.29 -10.54
CA LEU A 43 -23.14 0.45 -9.63
C LEU A 43 -21.76 0.69 -10.25
N MET A 44 -21.23 -0.27 -11.00
CA MET A 44 -19.96 -0.11 -11.71
C MET A 44 -20.07 0.90 -12.86
N ASP A 45 -21.21 0.97 -13.56
CA ASP A 45 -21.45 2.01 -14.57
C ASP A 45 -21.41 3.42 -13.95
N LEU A 46 -21.98 3.60 -12.76
CA LEU A 46 -21.85 4.84 -11.99
C LEU A 46 -20.39 5.12 -11.63
N TYR A 47 -19.66 4.09 -11.16
CA TYR A 47 -18.24 4.21 -10.81
C TYR A 47 -17.39 4.65 -12.00
N TYR A 48 -17.59 4.07 -13.19
CA TYR A 48 -16.78 4.38 -14.37
C TYR A 48 -16.96 5.81 -14.88
N GLN A 49 -18.12 6.41 -14.60
CA GLN A 49 -18.45 7.80 -14.93
C GLN A 49 -18.04 8.80 -13.83
N ALA A 50 -17.72 8.31 -12.63
CA ALA A 50 -17.37 9.16 -11.50
C ALA A 50 -15.90 9.63 -11.54
N PHE A 51 -15.71 10.93 -11.31
CA PHE A 51 -14.39 11.53 -11.11
C PHE A 51 -13.97 11.50 -9.65
N SER A 52 -12.67 11.31 -9.41
CA SER A 52 -12.02 11.53 -8.12
C SER A 52 -12.21 12.98 -7.72
N SER A 53 -12.92 13.23 -6.61
CA SER A 53 -13.39 14.55 -6.21
C SER A 53 -12.93 14.91 -4.80
N ALA A 54 -12.55 16.17 -4.61
CA ALA A 54 -12.18 16.71 -3.30
C ALA A 54 -13.37 17.46 -2.68
N SER A 55 -13.74 17.09 -1.46
CA SER A 55 -14.73 17.80 -0.64
C SER A 55 -14.05 18.65 0.43
N VAL A 56 -14.70 19.74 0.85
CA VAL A 56 -14.23 20.62 1.93
C VAL A 56 -15.15 20.57 3.17
N GLU A 57 -16.24 19.81 3.15
CA GLU A 57 -17.21 19.77 4.27
C GLU A 57 -16.58 19.24 5.56
N PHE A 58 -15.99 18.04 5.51
CA PHE A 58 -15.35 17.41 6.67
C PHE A 58 -14.24 18.29 7.26
N PRO A 59 -13.24 18.77 6.48
CA PRO A 59 -12.18 19.61 7.04
C PRO A 59 -12.68 20.97 7.51
N TYR A 60 -13.74 21.54 6.90
CA TYR A 60 -14.37 22.76 7.41
C TYR A 60 -14.93 22.57 8.82
N TRP A 61 -15.75 21.54 9.03
CA TRP A 61 -16.36 21.28 10.33
C TRP A 61 -15.35 20.87 11.39
N TYR A 62 -14.38 20.04 11.00
CA TYR A 62 -13.26 19.69 11.88
C TYR A 62 -12.51 20.94 12.33
N ASN A 63 -12.04 21.77 11.38
CA ASN A 63 -11.24 22.95 11.68
C ASN A 63 -12.00 23.95 12.54
N ARG A 64 -13.26 24.23 12.18
CA ARG A 64 -14.12 25.15 12.94
C ARG A 64 -14.25 24.69 14.39
N LYS A 65 -14.59 23.42 14.60
CA LYS A 65 -14.83 22.92 15.95
C LYS A 65 -13.53 22.82 16.75
N PHE A 66 -12.44 22.43 16.10
CA PHE A 66 -11.12 22.42 16.72
C PHE A 66 -10.72 23.81 17.23
N ALA A 67 -10.99 24.87 16.45
CA ALA A 67 -10.76 26.25 16.88
C ALA A 67 -11.69 26.70 18.02
N GLU A 68 -12.98 26.34 17.98
CA GLU A 68 -13.95 26.64 19.05
C GLU A 68 -13.58 26.00 20.40
N CYS A 69 -12.88 24.86 20.37
CA CYS A 69 -12.46 24.12 21.56
C CYS A 69 -11.00 24.41 21.98
N ASP A 70 -10.47 25.59 21.64
CA ASP A 70 -9.15 26.01 22.12
C ASP A 70 -9.11 26.06 23.66
N GLY A 71 -8.07 25.48 24.25
CA GLY A 71 -7.91 25.33 25.70
C GLY A 71 -8.44 24.03 26.31
N ASP A 72 -9.17 23.19 25.56
CA ASP A 72 -9.51 21.84 26.00
C ASP A 72 -8.27 20.93 26.06
N VAL A 73 -8.36 19.87 26.87
CA VAL A 73 -7.42 18.74 26.79
C VAL A 73 -7.43 18.18 25.37
N LEU A 74 -6.25 17.97 24.80
CA LEU A 74 -6.09 17.79 23.36
C LEU A 74 -6.80 16.55 22.82
N GLU A 75 -6.78 15.43 23.54
CA GLU A 75 -7.52 14.21 23.19
C GLU A 75 -9.02 14.49 23.07
N VAL A 76 -9.57 15.26 24.01
CA VAL A 76 -10.99 15.68 24.02
C VAL A 76 -11.27 16.70 22.93
N ARG A 77 -10.36 17.65 22.68
CA ARG A 77 -10.47 18.65 21.61
C ARG A 77 -10.52 17.97 20.24
N ARG A 78 -9.61 17.04 19.98
CA ARG A 78 -9.56 16.21 18.76
C ARG A 78 -10.85 15.43 18.59
N ALA A 79 -11.33 14.77 19.64
CA ALA A 79 -12.59 14.02 19.60
C ALA A 79 -13.81 14.89 19.32
N LYS A 80 -13.93 16.08 19.93
CA LYS A 80 -15.02 17.03 19.66
C LYS A 80 -15.00 17.50 18.20
N ALA A 81 -13.82 17.78 17.66
CA ALA A 81 -13.66 18.19 16.27
C ALA A 81 -14.04 17.08 15.29
N LEU A 82 -13.57 15.85 15.52
CA LEU A 82 -13.95 14.67 14.75
C LEU A 82 -15.45 14.41 14.83
N ALA A 83 -16.02 14.40 16.04
CA ALA A 83 -17.45 14.17 16.24
C ALA A 83 -18.32 15.21 15.52
N CYS A 84 -17.89 16.47 15.52
CA CYS A 84 -18.56 17.54 14.77
C CYS A 84 -18.47 17.32 13.26
N ALA A 85 -17.29 16.96 12.73
CA ALA A 85 -17.11 16.69 11.32
C ALA A 85 -17.96 15.51 10.83
N TYR A 86 -17.98 14.39 11.57
CA TYR A 86 -18.86 13.26 11.28
C TYR A 86 -20.34 13.68 11.30
N ALA A 87 -20.80 14.34 12.35
CA ALA A 87 -22.21 14.71 12.52
C ALA A 87 -22.74 15.73 11.49
N HIS A 88 -21.86 16.44 10.78
CA HIS A 88 -22.23 17.45 9.78
C HIS A 88 -21.82 17.09 8.35
N SER A 89 -21.24 15.91 8.12
CA SER A 89 -20.94 15.43 6.78
C SER A 89 -22.23 15.07 6.05
N THR A 90 -22.38 15.52 4.80
CA THR A 90 -23.56 15.23 3.99
C THR A 90 -23.61 13.75 3.59
N PRO A 91 -24.70 13.02 3.89
CA PRO A 91 -24.87 11.63 3.47
C PRO A 91 -25.15 11.54 1.97
N SER A 92 -24.44 10.65 1.27
CA SER A 92 -24.65 10.34 -0.16
C SER A 92 -25.31 8.98 -0.33
N ILE A 93 -26.52 8.97 -0.93
CA ILE A 93 -27.28 7.74 -1.24
C ILE A 93 -27.30 7.53 -2.76
N TYR A 94 -26.97 6.32 -3.21
CA TYR A 94 -27.04 5.93 -4.61
C TYR A 94 -28.10 4.83 -4.78
N PRO A 95 -28.90 4.87 -5.85
CA PRO A 95 -29.85 3.79 -6.14
C PRO A 95 -29.16 2.43 -6.21
N LYS A 96 -29.84 1.40 -5.73
CA LYS A 96 -29.39 0.01 -5.65
C LYS A 96 -28.16 -0.26 -4.78
N ASP A 97 -27.60 0.74 -4.09
CA ASP A 97 -26.52 0.54 -3.12
C ASP A 97 -27.06 -0.14 -1.85
N LEU A 98 -26.62 -1.37 -1.58
CA LEU A 98 -27.00 -2.14 -0.40
C LEU A 98 -26.14 -1.84 0.84
N LEU A 99 -25.09 -1.02 0.69
CA LEU A 99 -24.15 -0.66 1.74
C LEU A 99 -23.91 0.87 1.74
N PRO A 100 -24.96 1.70 1.90
CA PRO A 100 -24.84 3.15 1.86
C PRO A 100 -23.90 3.69 2.94
N GLY A 101 -23.11 4.69 2.58
CA GLY A 101 -21.98 5.16 3.38
C GLY A 101 -20.84 5.58 2.47
N GLY A 102 -20.14 6.65 2.80
CA GLY A 102 -19.03 7.16 1.98
C GLY A 102 -18.12 8.07 2.79
N LYS A 103 -16.91 8.31 2.27
CA LYS A 103 -15.98 9.26 2.90
C LYS A 103 -16.51 10.69 2.81
N THR A 104 -17.18 11.03 1.70
CA THR A 104 -17.77 12.36 1.43
C THR A 104 -19.12 12.24 0.69
N ASP A 105 -19.66 13.39 0.32
CA ASP A 105 -20.80 13.60 -0.57
C ASP A 105 -20.57 13.15 -2.04
N TYR A 106 -19.34 12.77 -2.41
CA TYR A 106 -18.98 12.27 -3.74
C TYR A 106 -18.78 10.75 -3.72
N LEU A 107 -19.10 10.08 -4.83
CA LEU A 107 -18.92 8.63 -4.95
C LEU A 107 -17.45 8.24 -4.77
N ARG A 108 -16.54 8.91 -5.51
CA ARG A 108 -15.09 8.81 -5.38
C ARG A 108 -14.54 10.05 -4.66
N GLY A 109 -14.88 10.19 -3.39
CA GLY A 109 -14.58 11.37 -2.58
C GLY A 109 -13.37 11.24 -1.66
N GLY A 110 -12.49 12.24 -1.70
CA GLY A 110 -11.45 12.49 -0.69
C GLY A 110 -11.54 13.91 -0.15
N PHE A 111 -10.79 14.24 0.90
CA PHE A 111 -10.72 15.62 1.41
C PHE A 111 -9.34 15.92 2.00
N PRO A 112 -8.88 17.19 1.93
CA PRO A 112 -7.60 17.61 2.49
C PRO A 112 -7.63 17.62 4.01
N MET A 113 -6.47 17.43 4.62
CA MET A 113 -6.27 17.43 6.06
C MET A 113 -5.19 18.45 6.46
N PRO A 114 -5.54 19.75 6.51
CA PRO A 114 -4.57 20.84 6.72
C PRO A 114 -3.84 20.79 8.05
N TRP A 115 -4.38 20.09 9.03
CA TRP A 115 -3.70 19.83 10.31
C TRP A 115 -2.55 18.82 10.18
N LEU A 116 -2.52 17.97 9.15
CA LEU A 116 -1.39 17.08 8.86
C LEU A 116 -0.35 17.77 7.98
N THR A 117 -0.74 18.19 6.78
CA THR A 117 0.12 18.82 5.79
C THR A 117 -0.65 19.88 5.02
N ASN A 118 -0.01 21.01 4.73
CA ASN A 118 -0.62 22.12 4.00
C ASN A 118 0.21 22.69 2.85
N SER A 119 1.45 22.24 2.72
CA SER A 119 2.43 22.80 1.79
C SER A 119 2.03 22.64 0.32
N PHE A 120 1.60 21.44 -0.10
CA PHE A 120 1.41 21.09 -1.51
C PHE A 120 0.21 21.77 -2.20
N TYR A 121 -0.75 22.32 -1.45
CA TYR A 121 -1.84 23.12 -2.01
C TYR A 121 -1.68 24.62 -1.77
N LEU A 122 -0.85 25.06 -0.82
CA LEU A 122 -0.41 26.46 -0.71
C LEU A 122 0.60 26.84 -1.81
N ALA A 123 1.40 25.88 -2.30
CA ALA A 123 2.42 26.12 -3.34
C ALA A 123 1.87 26.59 -4.70
N LYS A 124 0.55 26.47 -4.94
CA LYS A 124 -0.11 26.91 -6.19
C LYS A 124 -0.47 28.41 -6.23
N GLU A 125 -0.38 29.13 -5.11
CA GLU A 125 -0.53 30.60 -5.07
C GLU A 125 0.84 31.24 -4.78
N ASP A 126 1.32 32.07 -5.71
CA ASP A 126 2.71 32.53 -5.89
C ASP A 126 3.45 33.20 -4.70
N GLU A 127 2.86 33.33 -3.51
CA GLU A 127 3.48 34.03 -2.37
C GLU A 127 4.18 33.12 -1.33
N LEU A 128 3.93 31.80 -1.31
CA LEU A 128 4.50 30.87 -0.32
C LEU A 128 5.53 29.87 -0.89
N LYS A 129 6.01 30.09 -2.12
CA LYS A 129 7.02 29.23 -2.77
C LYS A 129 8.34 29.11 -2.01
N SER A 130 8.76 30.13 -1.25
CA SER A 130 10.08 30.13 -0.60
C SER A 130 10.16 29.27 0.67
N ALA A 131 9.02 28.91 1.28
CA ALA A 131 8.97 28.07 2.48
C ALA A 131 8.86 26.56 2.14
N ALA A 132 8.36 26.21 0.95
CA ALA A 132 8.05 24.83 0.52
C ALA A 132 9.22 24.12 -0.20
N ALA A 133 10.47 24.47 0.11
CA ALA A 133 11.66 23.79 -0.41
C ALA A 133 11.90 22.43 0.31
N SER A 134 10.87 21.60 0.42
CA SER A 134 10.92 20.24 0.99
C SER A 134 11.11 19.18 -0.11
N GLY A 135 11.51 17.96 0.27
CA GLY A 135 11.71 16.85 -0.68
C GLY A 135 10.45 16.45 -1.45
N THR A 136 9.26 16.69 -0.89
CA THR A 136 7.96 16.44 -1.52
C THR A 136 7.81 17.17 -2.86
N THR A 137 8.31 18.40 -2.96
CA THR A 137 8.27 19.20 -4.21
C THR A 137 9.10 18.54 -5.33
N ALA A 138 10.26 17.97 -5.00
CA ALA A 138 11.11 17.29 -5.99
C ALA A 138 10.47 16.00 -6.55
N ILE A 139 9.68 15.30 -5.73
CA ILE A 139 8.92 14.11 -6.15
C ILE A 139 7.73 14.52 -7.02
N ASP A 140 6.98 15.54 -6.59
CA ASP A 140 5.81 16.03 -7.31
C ASP A 140 6.16 16.47 -8.74
N GLU A 141 7.38 16.99 -8.97
CA GLU A 141 7.91 17.36 -10.29
C GLU A 141 8.20 16.16 -11.21
N ILE A 142 8.57 15.00 -10.65
CA ILE A 142 8.92 13.80 -11.43
C ILE A 142 7.80 12.77 -11.48
N ALA A 143 6.81 12.85 -10.58
CA ALA A 143 5.74 11.86 -10.47
C ALA A 143 4.84 11.86 -11.72
N ALA A 144 4.59 10.66 -12.25
CA ALA A 144 3.70 10.45 -13.37
C ALA A 144 2.38 9.85 -12.90
N LEU A 145 1.30 10.63 -12.96
CA LEU A 145 -0.06 10.16 -12.72
C LEU A 145 -0.69 9.63 -14.02
N GLY A 146 -1.57 8.63 -13.90
CA GLY A 146 -2.43 8.23 -15.00
C GLY A 146 -3.44 9.33 -15.33
N THR A 147 -3.65 9.59 -16.62
CA THR A 147 -4.49 10.70 -17.09
C THR A 147 -5.92 10.29 -17.46
N GLY A 148 -6.22 9.00 -17.49
CA GLY A 148 -7.53 8.46 -17.87
C GLY A 148 -8.40 8.06 -16.66
N GLY A 149 -9.51 7.40 -16.96
CA GLY A 149 -10.48 6.94 -15.97
C GLY A 149 -11.07 8.08 -15.13
N GLY A 150 -11.07 7.92 -13.82
CA GLY A 150 -11.61 8.91 -12.88
C GLY A 150 -10.66 10.04 -12.47
N ASN A 151 -9.43 10.11 -12.99
CA ASN A 151 -8.45 11.11 -12.55
C ASN A 151 -8.70 12.49 -13.21
N VAL A 152 -8.79 13.55 -12.40
CA VAL A 152 -8.92 14.94 -12.86
C VAL A 152 -7.55 15.60 -12.91
N THR A 153 -6.85 15.42 -14.04
CA THR A 153 -5.46 15.88 -14.22
C THR A 153 -5.34 17.32 -14.73
N LYS A 154 -6.45 17.93 -15.19
CA LYS A 154 -6.49 19.30 -15.72
C LYS A 154 -7.79 19.99 -15.29
N ASN A 155 -7.77 21.32 -15.27
CA ASN A 155 -8.98 22.12 -15.02
C ASN A 155 -10.00 21.92 -16.15
N GLN A 156 -11.28 21.81 -15.81
CA GLN A 156 -12.38 21.59 -16.74
C GLN A 156 -13.60 22.42 -16.32
N GLY A 157 -13.86 23.52 -17.01
CA GLY A 157 -14.99 24.40 -16.71
C GLY A 157 -14.94 24.95 -15.28
N LYS A 158 -15.90 24.54 -14.44
CA LYS A 158 -15.99 24.92 -13.02
C LYS A 158 -15.26 23.94 -12.08
N VAL A 159 -14.51 22.98 -12.62
CA VAL A 159 -13.73 22.01 -11.84
C VAL A 159 -12.24 22.33 -11.97
N VAL A 160 -11.55 22.47 -10.84
CA VAL A 160 -10.11 22.73 -10.75
C VAL A 160 -9.40 21.42 -10.37
N SER A 161 -8.28 21.12 -11.02
CA SER A 161 -7.44 19.97 -10.69
C SER A 161 -6.53 20.28 -9.49
N LEU A 162 -6.67 19.48 -8.44
CA LEU A 162 -5.85 19.49 -7.23
C LEU A 162 -4.95 18.25 -7.19
N ALA A 163 -3.68 18.46 -6.81
CA ALA A 163 -2.66 17.41 -6.73
C ALA A 163 -2.55 16.53 -7.99
N GLY A 164 -2.99 17.03 -9.16
CA GLY A 164 -2.98 16.29 -10.42
C GLY A 164 -3.97 15.13 -10.50
N LYS A 165 -4.85 14.93 -9.51
CA LYS A 165 -5.78 13.79 -9.44
C LYS A 165 -7.21 14.18 -9.10
N PHE A 166 -7.42 15.11 -8.17
CA PHE A 166 -8.74 15.39 -7.61
C PHE A 166 -9.38 16.62 -8.27
N GLY A 167 -10.65 16.50 -8.64
CA GLY A 167 -11.47 17.65 -9.04
C GLY A 167 -12.04 18.34 -7.81
N ILE A 168 -11.85 19.65 -7.67
CA ILE A 168 -12.58 20.48 -6.73
C ILE A 168 -13.45 21.47 -7.49
N ARG A 169 -14.64 21.79 -6.98
CA ARG A 169 -15.45 22.86 -7.54
C ARG A 169 -14.78 24.21 -7.31
N ALA A 170 -14.82 25.10 -8.31
CA ALA A 170 -14.15 26.39 -8.25
C ALA A 170 -14.64 27.26 -7.07
N GLU A 171 -15.92 27.13 -6.70
CA GLU A 171 -16.52 27.79 -5.53
C GLU A 171 -15.97 27.32 -4.18
N ASP A 172 -15.41 26.11 -4.10
CA ASP A 172 -14.86 25.52 -2.87
C ASP A 172 -13.37 25.85 -2.68
N VAL A 173 -12.69 26.30 -3.73
CA VAL A 173 -11.26 26.67 -3.68
C VAL A 173 -10.96 27.74 -2.62
N PRO A 174 -11.73 28.82 -2.47
CA PRO A 174 -11.50 29.79 -1.40
C PRO A 174 -11.61 29.21 0.01
N VAL A 175 -12.50 28.22 0.21
CA VAL A 175 -12.65 27.52 1.50
C VAL A 175 -11.41 26.68 1.76
N LEU A 176 -10.95 25.91 0.77
CA LEU A 176 -9.71 25.14 0.85
C LEU A 176 -8.52 26.04 1.21
N THR A 177 -8.31 27.15 0.49
CA THR A 177 -7.21 28.08 0.74
C THR A 177 -7.28 28.70 2.13
N LYS A 178 -8.48 29.05 2.61
CA LYS A 178 -8.65 29.55 3.97
C LYS A 178 -8.24 28.51 5.02
N LEU A 179 -8.73 27.27 4.87
CA LEU A 179 -8.38 26.17 5.77
C LEU A 179 -6.87 25.91 5.77
N ALA A 180 -6.23 25.93 4.60
CA ALA A 180 -4.78 25.82 4.46
C ALA A 180 -4.01 26.83 5.32
N ARG A 181 -4.38 28.12 5.19
CA ARG A 181 -3.69 29.24 5.84
C ARG A 181 -3.86 29.25 7.35
N GLU A 182 -4.98 28.76 7.87
CA GLU A 182 -5.24 28.70 9.32
C GLU A 182 -4.31 27.70 10.05
N TRP A 183 -3.84 26.67 9.35
CA TRP A 183 -2.92 25.66 9.87
C TRP A 183 -1.45 25.91 9.54
N ALA A 184 -1.14 26.94 8.74
CA ALA A 184 0.24 27.30 8.43
C ALA A 184 1.05 27.58 9.72
N GLY A 185 2.20 26.93 9.85
CA GLY A 185 3.06 27.01 11.04
C GLY A 185 2.57 26.18 12.24
N LYS A 186 1.49 25.39 12.09
CA LYS A 186 0.87 24.61 13.17
C LYS A 186 0.53 23.17 12.78
N SER A 187 0.62 22.83 11.50
CA SER A 187 0.40 21.46 11.03
C SER A 187 1.48 20.50 11.55
N VAL A 188 1.22 19.19 11.50
CA VAL A 188 2.22 18.17 11.83
C VAL A 188 3.47 18.35 10.97
N GLU A 189 3.32 18.62 9.67
CA GLU A 189 4.42 18.95 8.76
C GLU A 189 5.20 20.18 9.22
N ASP A 190 4.53 21.29 9.51
CA ASP A 190 5.18 22.55 9.88
C ASP A 190 5.95 22.43 11.20
N LEU A 191 5.32 21.83 12.21
CA LEU A 191 5.93 21.59 13.52
C LEU A 191 7.07 20.59 13.40
N GLY A 192 6.88 19.49 12.65
CA GLY A 192 7.91 18.50 12.33
C GLY A 192 9.16 19.16 11.79
N LEU A 193 8.99 19.94 10.73
CA LEU A 193 10.08 20.68 10.10
C LEU A 193 10.76 21.66 11.05
N ALA A 194 10.03 22.32 11.93
CA ALA A 194 10.59 23.27 12.90
C ALA A 194 11.54 22.58 13.90
N TYR A 195 11.18 21.39 14.39
CA TYR A 195 12.02 20.63 15.33
C TYR A 195 13.11 19.83 14.62
N GLU A 196 12.86 19.31 13.43
CA GLU A 196 13.89 18.68 12.59
C GLU A 196 15.07 19.61 12.34
N LYS A 197 14.82 20.91 12.10
CA LYS A 197 15.87 21.93 11.92
C LYS A 197 16.78 22.11 13.13
N MET A 198 16.42 21.59 14.30
CA MET A 198 17.28 21.60 15.50
C MET A 198 18.28 20.44 15.51
N MET A 199 18.10 19.43 14.64
CA MET A 199 19.06 18.34 14.50
C MET A 199 20.39 18.86 13.96
N SER A 200 21.50 18.43 14.55
CA SER A 200 22.84 18.81 14.09
C SER A 200 23.15 18.36 12.66
N ASP A 201 22.47 17.32 12.19
CA ASP A 201 22.56 16.71 10.87
C ASP A 201 21.33 16.99 9.99
N TYR A 202 20.56 18.06 10.28
CA TYR A 202 19.38 18.42 9.48
C TYR A 202 19.70 18.67 8.00
N GLU A 203 20.81 19.36 7.70
CA GLU A 203 21.19 19.64 6.31
C GLU A 203 21.48 18.35 5.51
N ASP A 204 22.07 17.33 6.17
CA ASP A 204 22.24 16.00 5.57
C ASP A 204 20.87 15.40 5.23
N LYS A 205 19.93 15.39 6.20
CA LYS A 205 18.54 14.95 5.98
C LYS A 205 17.87 15.71 4.84
N ALA A 206 18.00 17.03 4.81
CA ALA A 206 17.38 17.86 3.78
C ALA A 206 17.93 17.53 2.38
N ASN A 207 19.24 17.31 2.25
CA ASN A 207 19.87 16.92 0.99
C ASN A 207 19.48 15.49 0.56
N ILE A 208 19.39 14.56 1.51
CA ILE A 208 18.86 13.20 1.28
C ILE A 208 17.47 13.28 0.65
N MET A 209 16.55 14.05 1.24
CA MET A 209 15.19 14.20 0.72
C MET A 209 15.14 14.93 -0.63
N LYS A 210 15.90 16.02 -0.82
CA LYS A 210 15.96 16.76 -2.11
C LYS A 210 16.51 15.90 -3.26
N SER A 211 17.44 15.00 -2.94
CA SER A 211 17.98 14.06 -3.92
C SER A 211 17.00 12.93 -4.25
N VAL A 212 15.98 12.68 -3.42
CA VAL A 212 15.11 11.48 -3.48
C VAL A 212 15.95 10.19 -3.28
N LEU A 213 16.94 10.25 -2.40
CA LEU A 213 17.64 9.05 -1.91
C LEU A 213 16.75 8.25 -0.94
N VAL A 214 15.85 8.97 -0.24
CA VAL A 214 14.72 8.45 0.54
C VAL A 214 13.48 9.09 -0.06
N PHE A 215 12.41 8.31 -0.27
CA PHE A 215 11.26 8.76 -1.06
C PHE A 215 10.55 9.94 -0.42
N CYS A 216 9.87 9.77 0.71
CA CYS A 216 9.15 10.85 1.37
C CYS A 216 9.22 10.73 2.90
N ASP A 217 8.81 11.78 3.60
CA ASP A 217 8.64 11.75 5.05
C ASP A 217 7.33 11.03 5.41
N SER A 218 7.33 10.21 6.46
CA SER A 218 6.21 9.31 6.81
C SER A 218 5.20 9.91 7.79
N GLY A 219 5.65 10.77 8.71
CA GLY A 219 4.86 11.18 9.87
C GLY A 219 3.70 12.15 9.59
N TYR A 220 3.63 12.73 8.40
CA TYR A 220 2.53 13.63 8.01
C TYR A 220 1.92 13.32 6.64
N THR A 221 2.53 12.44 5.84
CA THR A 221 1.99 12.04 4.53
C THR A 221 0.93 10.95 4.68
N ILE A 222 1.25 9.90 5.42
CA ILE A 222 0.38 8.74 5.69
C ILE A 222 0.70 8.12 7.07
N PRO A 223 0.45 8.85 8.18
CA PRO A 223 0.87 8.44 9.53
C PRO A 223 0.12 7.21 10.08
N GLN A 224 -1.03 6.87 9.48
CA GLN A 224 -1.77 5.64 9.76
C GLN A 224 -1.89 4.80 8.48
N GLY A 225 -2.35 3.55 8.63
CA GLY A 225 -2.49 2.60 7.54
C GLY A 225 -1.33 1.61 7.46
N ARG A 226 -1.26 0.82 6.39
CA ARG A 226 -0.43 -0.41 6.35
C ARG A 226 -0.62 -1.22 7.65
N GLU A 227 -1.88 -1.45 7.97
CA GLU A 227 -2.31 -2.11 9.20
C GLU A 227 -3.63 -2.84 8.97
N VAL A 228 -4.02 -3.68 9.92
CA VAL A 228 -5.26 -4.45 9.84
C VAL A 228 -6.30 -3.86 10.80
N ALA A 229 -7.52 -3.71 10.31
CA ALA A 229 -8.66 -3.25 11.08
C ALA A 229 -9.03 -4.24 12.19
N SER A 230 -9.72 -3.73 13.20
CA SER A 230 -10.41 -4.55 14.18
C SER A 230 -11.88 -4.17 14.18
N TYR A 231 -12.75 -5.17 14.10
CA TYR A 231 -14.19 -4.99 14.11
C TYR A 231 -14.83 -5.53 15.39
N TYR A 232 -14.04 -6.08 16.31
CA TYR A 232 -14.52 -6.84 17.46
C TYR A 232 -15.45 -6.03 18.38
N PHE A 233 -15.01 -4.86 18.86
CA PHE A 233 -15.76 -4.08 19.84
C PHE A 233 -17.18 -3.69 19.37
N PRO A 234 -17.38 -3.15 18.15
CA PRO A 234 -18.72 -2.82 17.69
C PRO A 234 -19.57 -4.06 17.36
N LEU A 235 -18.97 -5.17 16.93
CA LEU A 235 -19.69 -6.45 16.74
C LEU A 235 -20.18 -7.04 18.07
N GLU A 236 -19.39 -6.92 19.14
CA GLU A 236 -19.70 -7.46 20.47
C GLU A 236 -20.66 -6.55 21.27
N TYR A 237 -20.39 -5.24 21.29
CA TYR A 237 -21.05 -4.31 22.20
C TYR A 237 -22.06 -3.37 21.53
N GLY A 238 -21.98 -3.17 20.21
CA GLY A 238 -22.66 -2.07 19.53
C GLY A 238 -22.16 -0.70 19.99
N ILE A 239 -22.60 0.36 19.32
CA ILE A 239 -22.14 1.72 19.63
C ILE A 239 -22.61 2.19 21.01
N ASP A 240 -23.86 1.94 21.37
CA ASP A 240 -24.39 2.31 22.70
C ASP A 240 -23.68 1.55 23.82
N GLY A 241 -23.36 0.27 23.61
CA GLY A 241 -22.60 -0.52 24.57
C GLY A 241 -21.18 0.02 24.76
N MET A 242 -20.51 0.42 23.68
CA MET A 242 -19.19 1.07 23.76
C MET A 242 -19.25 2.44 24.44
N ILE A 243 -20.29 3.25 24.19
CA ILE A 243 -20.50 4.54 24.87
C ILE A 243 -20.67 4.31 26.38
N LYS A 244 -21.55 3.37 26.78
CA LYS A 244 -21.76 3.00 28.19
C LYS A 244 -20.47 2.49 28.85
N PHE A 245 -19.68 1.70 28.13
CA PHE A 245 -18.37 1.24 28.60
C PHE A 245 -17.45 2.42 28.90
N CYS A 246 -17.34 3.39 27.97
CA CYS A 246 -16.53 4.59 28.16
C CYS A 246 -17.04 5.45 29.32
N GLU A 247 -18.36 5.57 29.49
CA GLU A 247 -18.97 6.31 30.60
C GLU A 247 -18.68 5.69 31.97
N ALA A 248 -18.76 4.37 32.07
CA ALA A 248 -18.40 3.68 33.30
C ALA A 248 -16.90 3.83 33.59
N LYS A 249 -16.05 3.61 32.58
CA LYS A 249 -14.59 3.65 32.75
C LYS A 249 -14.05 5.03 33.05
N LYS A 250 -14.59 6.09 32.44
CA LYS A 250 -14.16 7.47 32.77
C LYS A 250 -14.43 7.80 34.24
N LEU A 251 -15.54 7.33 34.82
CA LEU A 251 -15.87 7.57 36.22
C LEU A 251 -14.96 6.76 37.15
N GLU A 252 -14.63 5.52 36.76
CA GLU A 252 -13.71 4.65 37.50
C GLU A 252 -12.31 5.27 37.62
N VAL A 253 -11.75 5.80 36.52
CA VAL A 253 -10.38 6.32 36.49
C VAL A 253 -10.27 7.82 36.83
N ALA A 254 -11.39 8.51 37.04
CA ALA A 254 -11.40 9.95 37.27
C ALA A 254 -10.63 10.34 38.54
N GLY A 255 -9.49 11.03 38.37
CA GLY A 255 -8.63 11.44 39.48
C GLY A 255 -7.64 10.39 39.97
N TYR A 256 -7.61 9.21 39.34
CA TYR A 256 -6.74 8.10 39.74
C TYR A 256 -5.67 7.82 38.69
N ALA A 257 -4.41 7.89 39.11
CA ALA A 257 -3.25 7.57 38.26
C ALA A 257 -2.90 6.07 38.24
N ASP A 258 -3.43 5.27 39.18
CA ASP A 258 -3.25 3.81 39.28
C ASP A 258 -1.81 3.30 39.09
N GLY A 259 -0.85 4.00 39.70
CA GLY A 259 0.56 3.60 39.66
C GLY A 259 1.32 4.04 38.40
N ASP A 260 0.66 4.66 37.43
CA ASP A 260 1.30 5.28 36.27
C ASP A 260 1.30 6.82 36.42
N GLY A 261 2.46 7.37 36.80
CA GLY A 261 2.65 8.80 37.03
C GLY A 261 2.69 9.67 35.76
N ILE A 262 2.72 9.07 34.57
CA ILE A 262 2.82 9.79 33.29
C ILE A 262 1.50 9.69 32.53
N LEU A 263 1.02 8.47 32.26
CA LEU A 263 -0.17 8.24 31.44
C LEU A 263 -1.41 7.86 32.26
N GLY A 264 -1.27 7.57 33.55
CA GLY A 264 -2.38 7.09 34.37
C GLY A 264 -3.60 8.02 34.36
N MET A 265 -3.37 9.33 34.43
CA MET A 265 -4.42 10.35 34.33
C MET A 265 -4.98 10.53 32.92
N LYS A 266 -4.21 10.16 31.88
CA LYS A 266 -4.64 10.28 30.47
C LYS A 266 -5.80 9.35 30.14
N ARG A 267 -6.00 8.28 30.92
CA ARG A 267 -7.12 7.34 30.75
C ARG A 267 -8.48 8.03 30.84
N LEU A 268 -8.64 8.95 31.78
CA LEU A 268 -9.87 9.75 31.90
C LEU A 268 -10.19 10.48 30.59
N TYR A 269 -9.18 11.16 30.04
CA TYR A 269 -9.34 11.99 28.86
C TYR A 269 -9.57 11.14 27.61
N PHE A 270 -8.90 10.00 27.50
CA PHE A 270 -9.15 9.05 26.44
C PHE A 270 -10.58 8.50 26.49
N TYR A 271 -11.09 8.07 27.64
CA TYR A 271 -12.46 7.56 27.74
C TYR A 271 -13.51 8.64 27.43
N GLU A 272 -13.28 9.89 27.85
CA GLU A 272 -14.18 10.99 27.47
C GLU A 272 -14.09 11.30 25.98
N ALA A 273 -12.88 11.33 25.40
CA ALA A 273 -12.66 11.49 23.97
C ALA A 273 -13.35 10.37 23.16
N ALA A 274 -13.19 9.12 23.60
CA ALA A 274 -13.80 7.96 22.97
C ALA A 274 -15.33 8.03 22.97
N ARG A 275 -15.92 8.38 24.12
CA ARG A 275 -17.38 8.60 24.26
C ARG A 275 -17.89 9.68 23.30
N ILE A 276 -17.19 10.81 23.20
CA ILE A 276 -17.56 11.92 22.31
C ILE A 276 -17.47 11.50 20.84
N ALA A 277 -16.36 10.85 20.46
CA ALA A 277 -16.15 10.37 19.09
C ALA A 277 -17.24 9.37 18.67
N LEU A 278 -17.54 8.38 19.52
CA LEU A 278 -18.61 7.40 19.29
C LEU A 278 -19.98 8.08 19.08
N GLY A 279 -20.30 9.12 19.86
CA GLY A 279 -21.54 9.89 19.67
C GLY A 279 -21.59 10.63 18.33
N GLY A 280 -20.48 11.18 17.85
CA GLY A 280 -20.41 11.80 16.53
C GLY A 280 -20.53 10.79 15.38
N ILE A 281 -19.93 9.61 15.54
CA ILE A 281 -20.03 8.49 14.58
C ILE A 281 -21.47 7.97 14.52
N GLN A 282 -22.10 7.79 15.68
CA GLN A 282 -23.52 7.43 15.77
C GLN A 282 -24.39 8.45 15.02
N GLN A 283 -24.19 9.75 15.27
CA GLN A 283 -24.95 10.79 14.58
C GLN A 283 -24.70 10.78 13.07
N PHE A 284 -23.48 10.52 12.62
CA PHE A 284 -23.15 10.38 11.21
C PHE A 284 -23.96 9.25 10.55
N TRP A 285 -24.05 8.08 11.18
CA TRP A 285 -24.86 6.98 10.64
C TRP A 285 -26.36 7.28 10.71
N LEU A 286 -26.84 7.97 11.75
CA LEU A 286 -28.23 8.43 11.84
C LEU A 286 -28.58 9.49 10.79
N ASN A 287 -27.61 10.26 10.29
CA ASN A 287 -27.83 11.17 9.16
C ASN A 287 -28.13 10.39 7.88
N TYR A 288 -27.45 9.26 7.65
CA TYR A 288 -27.78 8.35 6.54
C TYR A 288 -29.18 7.74 6.69
N VAL A 289 -29.58 7.33 7.91
CA VAL A 289 -30.95 6.85 8.18
C VAL A 289 -31.99 7.91 7.81
N LYS A 290 -31.76 9.16 8.22
CA LYS A 290 -32.63 10.28 7.87
C LYS A 290 -32.70 10.47 6.37
N GLU A 291 -31.56 10.45 5.68
CA GLU A 291 -31.52 10.65 4.23
C GLU A 291 -32.20 9.52 3.46
N LEU A 292 -31.98 8.25 3.86
CA LEU A 292 -32.67 7.09 3.31
C LEU A 292 -34.20 7.22 3.40
N ARG A 293 -34.70 7.69 4.56
CA ARG A 293 -36.13 7.98 4.74
C ARG A 293 -36.61 9.12 3.84
N THR A 294 -35.83 10.20 3.71
CA THR A 294 -36.14 11.33 2.80
C THR A 294 -36.23 10.89 1.35
N VAL A 295 -35.24 10.14 0.84
CA VAL A 295 -35.22 9.71 -0.56
C VAL A 295 -36.33 8.67 -0.84
N ALA A 296 -36.71 7.86 0.15
CA ALA A 296 -37.84 6.93 0.03
C ALA A 296 -39.20 7.64 -0.15
N GLU A 297 -39.36 8.88 0.33
CA GLU A 297 -40.61 9.65 0.13
C GLU A 297 -40.81 10.10 -1.32
N ILE A 298 -39.71 10.27 -2.07
CA ILE A 298 -39.72 10.77 -3.45
C ILE A 298 -39.38 9.69 -4.50
N GLU A 299 -39.07 8.46 -4.06
CA GLU A 299 -38.74 7.33 -4.93
C GLU A 299 -40.00 6.76 -5.60
N PRO A 300 -40.14 6.85 -6.94
CA PRO A 300 -41.29 6.31 -7.65
C PRO A 300 -41.29 4.78 -7.77
N ASP A 301 -40.13 4.13 -7.72
CA ASP A 301 -40.04 2.66 -7.81
C ASP A 301 -40.29 2.01 -6.44
N GLU A 302 -41.40 1.28 -6.30
CA GLU A 302 -41.81 0.69 -5.03
C GLU A 302 -40.80 -0.34 -4.48
N ALA A 303 -40.04 -1.02 -5.34
CA ALA A 303 -39.01 -1.95 -4.90
C ALA A 303 -37.80 -1.20 -4.32
N GLN A 304 -37.30 -0.18 -5.01
CA GLN A 304 -36.20 0.66 -4.52
C GLN A 304 -36.59 1.43 -3.25
N LYS A 305 -37.83 1.90 -3.15
CA LYS A 305 -38.38 2.52 -1.94
C LYS A 305 -38.39 1.57 -0.76
N ALA A 306 -38.84 0.33 -0.96
CA ALA A 306 -38.80 -0.69 0.08
C ALA A 306 -37.36 -1.00 0.52
N GLU A 307 -36.40 -1.03 -0.41
CA GLU A 307 -34.98 -1.16 -0.10
C GLU A 307 -34.46 0.00 0.76
N TYR A 308 -34.77 1.26 0.42
CA TYR A 308 -34.34 2.41 1.22
C TYR A 308 -34.87 2.36 2.66
N LEU A 309 -36.14 1.99 2.84
CA LEU A 309 -36.73 1.86 4.17
C LEU A 309 -36.10 0.70 4.96
N ALA A 310 -35.87 -0.44 4.32
CA ALA A 310 -35.19 -1.57 4.95
C ALA A 310 -33.75 -1.22 5.35
N LEU A 311 -33.01 -0.48 4.50
CA LEU A 311 -31.68 0.02 4.81
C LEU A 311 -31.70 1.04 5.96
N ALA A 312 -32.72 1.92 6.01
CA ALA A 312 -32.87 2.87 7.10
C ALA A 312 -33.06 2.16 8.45
N ASP A 313 -33.94 1.16 8.50
CA ASP A 313 -34.17 0.37 9.72
C ASP A 313 -32.94 -0.45 10.11
N GLN A 314 -32.21 -1.00 9.13
CA GLN A 314 -30.96 -1.71 9.34
C GLN A 314 -29.88 -0.78 9.94
N MET A 315 -29.68 0.39 9.33
CA MET A 315 -28.69 1.37 9.76
C MET A 315 -29.03 1.97 11.13
N GLU A 316 -30.31 2.24 11.39
CA GLU A 316 -30.78 2.72 12.69
C GLU A 316 -30.48 1.70 13.79
N TRP A 317 -30.66 0.40 13.50
CA TRP A 317 -30.28 -0.64 14.45
C TRP A 317 -28.79 -0.63 14.76
N ILE A 318 -27.91 -0.71 13.75
CA ILE A 318 -26.45 -0.83 13.95
C ILE A 318 -25.80 0.49 14.44
N ALA A 319 -26.48 1.63 14.29
CA ALA A 319 -26.08 2.89 14.93
C ALA A 319 -26.12 2.84 16.45
N HIS A 320 -26.83 1.86 17.03
CA HIS A 320 -26.97 1.69 18.47
C HIS A 320 -26.48 0.32 18.95
N ASN A 321 -26.84 -0.76 18.26
CA ASN A 321 -26.82 -2.12 18.78
C ASN A 321 -25.83 -3.03 18.01
N PRO A 322 -25.39 -4.15 18.63
CA PRO A 322 -24.71 -5.22 17.91
C PRO A 322 -25.54 -5.74 16.72
N PRO A 323 -24.92 -6.15 15.60
CA PRO A 323 -25.64 -6.67 14.45
C PRO A 323 -26.31 -8.01 14.76
N ARG A 324 -27.48 -8.26 14.16
CA ARG A 324 -28.31 -9.46 14.37
C ARG A 324 -28.10 -10.53 13.31
N ASN A 325 -27.63 -10.11 12.14
CA ASN A 325 -27.58 -10.91 10.91
C ASN A 325 -26.37 -10.49 10.06
N PHE A 326 -26.11 -11.22 8.98
CA PHE A 326 -24.97 -11.02 8.09
C PHE A 326 -25.01 -9.67 7.38
N ARG A 327 -26.18 -9.21 6.92
CA ARG A 327 -26.34 -7.91 6.23
C ARG A 327 -25.92 -6.75 7.14
N GLU A 328 -26.39 -6.76 8.39
CA GLU A 328 -26.03 -5.78 9.42
C GLU A 328 -24.54 -5.84 9.76
N ALA A 329 -23.98 -7.05 9.93
CA ALA A 329 -22.58 -7.21 10.30
C ALA A 329 -21.64 -6.74 9.17
N LEU A 330 -21.90 -7.13 7.92
CA LEU A 330 -21.13 -6.69 6.76
C LEU A 330 -21.18 -5.16 6.63
N HIS A 331 -22.38 -4.57 6.72
CA HIS A 331 -22.55 -3.13 6.62
C HIS A 331 -21.85 -2.38 7.76
N LEU A 332 -21.96 -2.87 8.99
CA LEU A 332 -21.27 -2.28 10.14
C LEU A 332 -19.74 -2.27 9.92
N THR A 333 -19.15 -3.37 9.43
CA THR A 333 -17.70 -3.40 9.14
C THR A 333 -17.28 -2.37 8.08
N TYR A 334 -18.11 -2.15 7.05
CA TYR A 334 -17.86 -1.10 6.06
C TYR A 334 -17.95 0.31 6.67
N LEU A 335 -18.98 0.60 7.46
CA LEU A 335 -19.17 1.90 8.12
C LEU A 335 -18.01 2.23 9.07
N ILE A 336 -17.55 1.26 9.85
CA ILE A 336 -16.37 1.41 10.71
C ILE A 336 -15.13 1.74 9.87
N HIS A 337 -14.96 1.03 8.75
CA HIS A 337 -13.81 1.20 7.87
C HIS A 337 -13.72 2.63 7.31
N ILE A 338 -14.80 3.14 6.71
CA ILE A 338 -14.83 4.52 6.19
C ILE A 338 -14.70 5.57 7.29
N THR A 339 -15.20 5.26 8.49
CA THR A 339 -15.11 6.16 9.64
C THR A 339 -13.65 6.31 10.05
N VAL A 340 -12.90 5.22 10.22
CA VAL A 340 -11.46 5.29 10.54
C VAL A 340 -10.69 6.05 9.45
N LEU A 341 -10.95 5.76 8.18
CA LEU A 341 -10.30 6.43 7.05
C LEU A 341 -10.56 7.95 6.98
N ASN A 342 -11.53 8.48 7.72
CA ASN A 342 -11.84 9.91 7.75
C ASN A 342 -11.09 10.69 8.84
N GLU A 343 -10.46 10.02 9.81
CA GLU A 343 -9.74 10.76 10.86
C GLU A 343 -8.37 11.28 10.38
N ASP A 344 -7.69 10.52 9.50
CA ASP A 344 -6.33 10.82 9.03
C ASP A 344 -6.10 10.46 7.55
N ALA A 345 -4.94 10.85 7.02
CA ALA A 345 -4.49 10.41 5.71
C ALA A 345 -4.03 8.94 5.84
N ILE A 346 -4.90 8.01 5.44
CA ILE A 346 -4.69 6.57 5.64
C ILE A 346 -4.70 5.84 4.30
N SER A 347 -3.63 5.10 4.02
CA SER A 347 -3.56 4.11 2.94
C SER A 347 -3.21 2.75 3.53
N GLY A 348 -3.86 1.68 3.07
CA GLY A 348 -3.58 0.33 3.55
C GLY A 348 -4.23 0.00 4.89
N TYR A 349 -5.36 0.62 5.22
CA TYR A 349 -6.20 0.14 6.31
C TYR A 349 -6.94 -1.09 5.82
N SER A 350 -6.56 -2.26 6.30
CA SER A 350 -6.99 -3.52 5.67
C SER A 350 -8.16 -4.13 6.43
N PRO A 351 -9.25 -4.53 5.76
CA PRO A 351 -10.32 -5.28 6.43
C PRO A 351 -9.82 -6.62 7.01
N GLY A 352 -8.67 -7.12 6.55
CA GLY A 352 -8.05 -8.32 7.10
C GLY A 352 -8.89 -9.56 6.78
N ARG A 353 -9.09 -10.43 7.77
CA ARG A 353 -9.71 -11.76 7.59
C ARG A 353 -11.23 -11.70 7.70
N LEU A 354 -11.85 -10.84 6.89
CA LEU A 354 -13.27 -10.51 7.00
C LEU A 354 -14.19 -11.73 6.83
N GLY A 355 -13.82 -12.70 5.98
CA GLY A 355 -14.53 -13.96 5.83
C GLY A 355 -14.56 -14.83 7.07
N GLN A 356 -13.64 -14.64 8.03
CA GLN A 356 -13.63 -15.33 9.32
C GLN A 356 -14.33 -14.50 10.40
N VAL A 357 -14.16 -13.17 10.35
CA VAL A 357 -14.87 -12.22 11.23
C VAL A 357 -16.39 -12.34 11.07
N LEU A 358 -16.88 -12.46 9.82
CA LEU A 358 -18.31 -12.48 9.51
C LEU A 358 -18.90 -13.91 9.43
N TYR A 359 -18.07 -14.95 9.52
CA TYR A 359 -18.52 -16.33 9.40
C TYR A 359 -19.65 -16.70 10.39
N PRO A 360 -19.63 -16.28 11.68
CA PRO A 360 -20.70 -16.60 12.63
C PRO A 360 -22.08 -16.10 12.18
N TYR A 361 -22.13 -14.92 11.57
CA TYR A 361 -23.38 -14.32 11.06
C TYR A 361 -23.86 -15.02 9.80
N PHE A 362 -22.93 -15.29 8.87
CA PHE A 362 -23.21 -16.04 7.63
C PHE A 362 -23.73 -17.44 7.93
N GLU A 363 -23.05 -18.20 8.80
CA GLU A 363 -23.43 -19.57 9.15
C GLU A 363 -24.85 -19.60 9.73
N LYS A 364 -25.14 -18.69 10.67
CA LYS A 364 -26.47 -18.59 11.28
C LYS A 364 -27.54 -18.31 10.23
N ASP A 365 -27.36 -17.30 9.39
CA ASP A 365 -28.43 -16.86 8.48
C ASP A 365 -28.67 -17.85 7.34
N ILE A 366 -27.63 -18.55 6.88
CA ILE A 366 -27.76 -19.68 5.94
C ILE A 366 -28.51 -20.83 6.59
N ALA A 367 -28.23 -21.15 7.86
CA ALA A 367 -28.91 -22.21 8.59
C ALA A 367 -30.39 -21.87 8.88
N ASP A 368 -30.69 -20.60 9.17
CA ASP A 368 -32.04 -20.09 9.43
C ASP A 368 -32.85 -19.88 8.13
N GLY A 369 -32.20 -19.95 6.96
CA GLY A 369 -32.83 -19.71 5.65
C GLY A 369 -33.23 -18.24 5.43
N THR A 370 -32.61 -17.31 6.15
CA THR A 370 -32.90 -15.87 6.06
C THR A 370 -32.09 -15.14 4.99
N ILE A 371 -31.08 -15.81 4.41
CA ILE A 371 -30.31 -15.32 3.28
C ILE A 371 -29.87 -16.50 2.39
N THR A 372 -29.79 -16.31 1.09
CA THR A 372 -29.21 -17.29 0.15
C THR A 372 -27.76 -16.94 -0.22
N GLU A 373 -27.02 -17.88 -0.81
CA GLU A 373 -25.66 -17.58 -1.29
C GLU A 373 -25.65 -16.58 -2.44
N GLU A 374 -26.68 -16.58 -3.29
CA GLU A 374 -26.82 -15.60 -4.37
C GLU A 374 -26.97 -14.18 -3.81
N GLU A 375 -27.76 -14.02 -2.74
CA GLU A 375 -27.89 -12.75 -2.04
C GLU A 375 -26.58 -12.33 -1.35
N VAL A 376 -25.84 -13.30 -0.78
CA VAL A 376 -24.50 -13.04 -0.22
C VAL A 376 -23.55 -12.59 -1.32
N ILE A 377 -23.51 -13.26 -2.47
CA ILE A 377 -22.67 -12.86 -3.61
C ILE A 377 -23.01 -11.44 -4.04
N GLU A 378 -24.29 -11.10 -4.21
CA GLU A 378 -24.71 -9.73 -4.57
C GLU A 378 -24.20 -8.69 -3.55
N LEU A 379 -24.32 -8.96 -2.25
CA LEU A 379 -23.77 -8.08 -1.19
C LEU A 379 -22.25 -7.96 -1.25
N LEU A 380 -21.55 -9.06 -1.53
CA LEU A 380 -20.10 -9.04 -1.65
C LEU A 380 -19.64 -8.30 -2.91
N GLU A 381 -20.38 -8.37 -4.01
CA GLU A 381 -20.13 -7.55 -5.21
C GLU A 381 -20.34 -6.05 -4.92
N VAL A 382 -21.39 -5.68 -4.17
CA VAL A 382 -21.60 -4.31 -3.69
C VAL A 382 -20.44 -3.88 -2.78
N HIS A 383 -20.01 -4.74 -1.85
CA HIS A 383 -18.85 -4.47 -1.01
C HIS A 383 -17.59 -4.17 -1.83
N ARG A 384 -17.32 -4.93 -2.91
CA ARG A 384 -16.21 -4.62 -3.83
C ARG A 384 -16.34 -3.26 -4.49
N PHE A 385 -17.55 -2.89 -4.93
CA PHE A 385 -17.83 -1.56 -5.46
C PHE A 385 -17.50 -0.47 -4.42
N LYS A 386 -18.02 -0.61 -3.18
CA LYS A 386 -17.79 0.36 -2.10
C LYS A 386 -16.33 0.55 -1.73
N PHE A 387 -15.56 -0.53 -1.69
CA PHE A 387 -14.12 -0.44 -1.40
C PHE A 387 -13.33 0.17 -2.56
N SER A 388 -13.79 -0.01 -3.80
CA SER A 388 -13.15 0.58 -4.98
C SER A 388 -13.39 2.08 -5.10
N THR A 389 -14.38 2.62 -4.38
CA THR A 389 -14.67 4.06 -4.36
C THR A 389 -13.87 4.83 -3.30
N ILE A 390 -13.09 4.14 -2.46
CA ILE A 390 -12.28 4.74 -1.40
C ILE A 390 -11.08 5.48 -2.00
N GLU A 391 -11.05 6.80 -1.83
CA GLU A 391 -9.96 7.68 -2.27
C GLU A 391 -9.13 8.22 -1.11
N LEU A 392 -7.82 8.38 -1.34
CA LEU A 392 -6.88 9.08 -0.46
C LEU A 392 -6.48 10.41 -1.09
N PHE A 393 -6.79 11.52 -0.42
CA PHE A 393 -6.33 12.84 -0.83
C PHE A 393 -4.90 13.05 -0.32
N ALA A 394 -3.92 13.12 -1.24
CA ALA A 394 -2.51 13.33 -0.94
C ALA A 394 -1.82 14.12 -2.08
N SER A 395 -0.53 14.44 -1.92
CA SER A 395 0.24 15.13 -2.97
C SER A 395 0.31 14.32 -4.27
N THR A 396 0.77 14.95 -5.35
CA THR A 396 0.96 14.30 -6.66
C THR A 396 1.96 13.14 -6.57
N GLY A 397 3.06 13.34 -5.85
CA GLY A 397 4.10 12.35 -5.59
C GLY A 397 3.59 11.13 -4.84
N ILE A 398 2.85 11.35 -3.75
CA ILE A 398 2.21 10.24 -3.03
C ILE A 398 1.21 9.53 -3.94
N SER A 399 0.27 10.27 -4.55
CA SER A 399 -0.77 9.73 -5.43
C SER A 399 -0.20 8.93 -6.60
N GLY A 400 0.94 9.36 -7.17
CA GLY A 400 1.67 8.66 -8.22
C GLY A 400 2.35 7.40 -7.69
N GLY A 401 3.00 7.50 -6.52
CA GLY A 401 3.65 6.38 -5.83
C GLY A 401 2.70 5.26 -5.42
N ILE A 402 1.44 5.58 -5.13
CA ILE A 402 0.36 4.60 -4.87
C ILE A 402 -0.49 4.29 -6.10
N SER A 403 -0.26 4.98 -7.22
CA SER A 403 -1.12 4.92 -8.44
C SER A 403 -2.61 5.03 -8.13
N GLY A 404 -2.95 5.84 -7.13
CA GLY A 404 -4.31 6.06 -6.65
C GLY A 404 -5.01 4.90 -5.91
N ASN A 405 -4.39 3.72 -5.73
CA ASN A 405 -4.96 2.63 -4.95
C ASN A 405 -4.84 2.90 -3.44
N THR A 406 -5.80 2.46 -2.63
CA THR A 406 -5.82 2.69 -1.17
C THR A 406 -5.57 1.44 -0.33
N PHE A 407 -5.20 0.32 -0.96
CA PHE A 407 -4.65 -0.90 -0.37
C PHE A 407 -5.51 -1.54 0.73
N ASN A 408 -6.82 -1.48 0.59
CA ASN A 408 -7.73 -2.13 1.54
C ASN A 408 -7.70 -3.65 1.29
N ASN A 409 -6.82 -4.37 1.98
CA ASN A 409 -6.49 -5.77 1.73
C ASN A 409 -7.35 -6.75 2.54
N LEU A 410 -8.00 -7.68 1.83
CA LEU A 410 -8.81 -8.73 2.43
C LEU A 410 -8.04 -10.05 2.35
N SER A 411 -7.61 -10.53 3.50
CA SER A 411 -6.93 -11.81 3.65
C SER A 411 -7.93 -12.96 3.74
N VAL A 412 -7.68 -14.06 3.04
CA VAL A 412 -8.41 -15.33 3.13
C VAL A 412 -7.43 -16.45 3.47
N GLY A 413 -7.90 -17.56 4.01
CA GLY A 413 -7.01 -18.68 4.31
C GLY A 413 -6.44 -18.66 5.73
N GLY A 414 -5.23 -19.18 5.88
CA GLY A 414 -4.47 -19.21 7.13
C GLY A 414 -5.03 -20.24 8.12
N LEU A 415 -4.87 -19.94 9.41
CA LEU A 415 -5.24 -20.83 10.51
C LEU A 415 -6.13 -20.13 11.53
N ASP A 416 -6.99 -20.89 12.21
CA ASP A 416 -7.72 -20.39 13.36
C ASP A 416 -6.84 -20.29 14.61
N LYS A 417 -7.45 -19.90 15.73
CA LYS A 417 -6.79 -19.78 17.03
C LYS A 417 -6.07 -21.06 17.45
N ASP A 418 -6.65 -22.21 17.17
CA ASP A 418 -6.20 -23.54 17.62
C ASP A 418 -5.26 -24.20 16.61
N GLY A 419 -5.15 -23.65 15.40
CA GLY A 419 -4.23 -24.07 14.35
C GLY A 419 -4.88 -24.97 13.30
N ALA A 420 -6.21 -25.03 13.24
CA ALA A 420 -6.94 -25.68 12.16
C ALA A 420 -6.95 -24.78 10.91
N PRO A 421 -6.91 -25.36 9.70
CA PRO A 421 -6.92 -24.58 8.46
C PRO A 421 -8.24 -23.82 8.29
N CYS A 422 -8.15 -22.53 7.95
CA CYS A 422 -9.30 -21.70 7.59
C CYS A 422 -9.37 -21.53 6.07
N GLY A 423 -10.49 -21.91 5.47
CA GLY A 423 -10.79 -21.75 4.04
C GLY A 423 -12.29 -21.92 3.87
N ASN A 424 -13.04 -21.09 4.59
CA ASN A 424 -14.45 -21.33 4.90
C ASN A 424 -15.38 -20.97 3.74
N ARG A 425 -16.64 -21.41 3.82
CA ARG A 425 -17.64 -21.19 2.75
C ARG A 425 -17.83 -19.71 2.40
N LEU A 426 -17.74 -18.79 3.36
CA LEU A 426 -17.85 -17.35 3.08
C LEU A 426 -16.60 -16.82 2.34
N GLU A 427 -15.40 -17.30 2.66
CA GLU A 427 -14.18 -16.95 1.93
C GLU A 427 -14.22 -17.42 0.47
N TRP A 428 -14.85 -18.57 0.18
CA TRP A 428 -15.15 -19.00 -1.19
C TRP A 428 -16.04 -17.99 -1.93
N LEU A 429 -17.05 -17.43 -1.26
CA LEU A 429 -17.93 -16.42 -1.85
C LEU A 429 -17.22 -15.07 -2.06
N PHE A 430 -16.30 -14.67 -1.17
CA PHE A 430 -15.44 -13.51 -1.39
C PHE A 430 -14.55 -13.67 -2.64
N LEU A 431 -13.95 -14.84 -2.81
CA LEU A 431 -13.19 -15.17 -4.02
C LEU A 431 -14.08 -15.12 -5.27
N HIS A 432 -15.27 -15.71 -5.19
CA HIS A 432 -16.22 -15.71 -6.31
C HIS A 432 -16.69 -14.30 -6.69
N ALA A 433 -17.06 -13.45 -5.71
CA ALA A 433 -17.42 -12.06 -5.95
C ALA A 433 -16.27 -11.25 -6.57
N GLY A 434 -15.01 -11.58 -6.25
CA GLY A 434 -13.83 -11.03 -6.90
C GLY A 434 -13.67 -11.45 -8.37
N MET A 435 -14.21 -12.61 -8.76
CA MET A 435 -14.17 -13.10 -10.14
C MET A 435 -15.31 -12.51 -11.00
N THR A 436 -16.47 -12.23 -10.41
CA THR A 436 -17.65 -11.68 -11.09
C THR A 436 -17.61 -10.15 -11.15
N ASN A 437 -17.47 -9.48 -10.00
CA ASN A 437 -17.28 -8.02 -9.93
C ASN A 437 -15.78 -7.67 -9.84
N GLN A 438 -15.10 -7.89 -10.96
CA GLN A 438 -13.69 -7.55 -11.13
C GLN A 438 -13.47 -6.04 -10.94
N SER A 439 -12.86 -5.68 -9.82
CA SER A 439 -12.57 -4.29 -9.43
C SER A 439 -11.19 -4.22 -8.73
N PRO A 440 -10.57 -3.03 -8.60
CA PRO A 440 -9.29 -2.86 -7.92
C PRO A 440 -9.28 -3.32 -6.45
N GLN A 441 -10.41 -3.13 -5.73
CA GLN A 441 -10.46 -3.28 -4.28
C GLN A 441 -11.74 -3.98 -3.77
N PRO A 442 -11.71 -4.63 -2.59
CA PRO A 442 -10.49 -4.97 -1.86
C PRO A 442 -9.63 -5.94 -2.68
N THR A 443 -8.31 -5.80 -2.57
CA THR A 443 -7.42 -6.83 -3.09
C THR A 443 -7.55 -8.07 -2.21
N LEU A 444 -7.40 -9.26 -2.80
CA LEU A 444 -7.48 -10.52 -2.07
C LEU A 444 -6.08 -11.08 -1.83
N SER A 445 -5.86 -11.64 -0.65
CA SER A 445 -4.56 -12.19 -0.24
C SER A 445 -4.74 -13.55 0.42
N VAL A 446 -4.17 -14.61 -0.13
CA VAL A 446 -4.21 -15.95 0.47
C VAL A 446 -3.07 -16.06 1.46
N LEU A 447 -3.40 -16.30 2.73
CA LEU A 447 -2.47 -16.75 3.74
C LEU A 447 -2.24 -18.25 3.55
N TYR A 448 -1.32 -18.61 2.65
CA TYR A 448 -1.01 -19.98 2.28
C TYR A 448 -0.47 -20.76 3.48
N ASP A 449 -1.09 -21.91 3.74
CA ASP A 449 -0.60 -22.94 4.65
C ASP A 449 -0.83 -24.30 3.98
N GLU A 450 0.12 -25.23 4.15
CA GLU A 450 0.06 -26.57 3.54
C GLU A 450 -1.17 -27.38 4.00
N ARG A 451 -1.77 -27.03 5.14
CA ARG A 451 -2.98 -27.65 5.68
C ARG A 451 -4.27 -27.18 5.01
N LEU A 452 -4.23 -26.13 4.20
CA LEU A 452 -5.43 -25.61 3.55
C LEU A 452 -6.04 -26.64 2.58
N PRO A 453 -7.38 -26.72 2.49
CA PRO A 453 -8.04 -27.61 1.54
C PRO A 453 -7.61 -27.34 0.09
N LYS A 454 -7.30 -28.41 -0.65
CA LYS A 454 -6.78 -28.29 -2.02
C LYS A 454 -7.79 -27.66 -2.98
N ASP A 455 -9.07 -27.94 -2.81
CA ASP A 455 -10.16 -27.31 -3.57
C ASP A 455 -10.22 -25.80 -3.32
N PHE A 456 -10.06 -25.35 -2.08
CA PHE A 456 -9.97 -23.92 -1.77
C PHE A 456 -8.76 -23.26 -2.43
N LEU A 457 -7.58 -23.91 -2.39
CA LEU A 457 -6.40 -23.41 -3.08
C LEU A 457 -6.59 -23.37 -4.60
N ILE A 458 -7.27 -24.35 -5.19
CA ILE A 458 -7.64 -24.30 -6.61
C ILE A 458 -8.58 -23.13 -6.91
N LYS A 459 -9.55 -22.83 -6.05
CA LYS A 459 -10.41 -21.66 -6.22
C LYS A 459 -9.64 -20.35 -6.21
N CYS A 460 -8.65 -20.24 -5.32
CA CYS A 460 -7.75 -19.09 -5.30
C CYS A 460 -6.99 -18.96 -6.63
N VAL A 461 -6.49 -20.08 -7.19
CA VAL A 461 -5.82 -20.09 -8.49
C VAL A 461 -6.75 -19.72 -9.63
N GLU A 462 -8.00 -20.19 -9.64
CA GLU A 462 -9.01 -19.76 -10.61
C GLU A 462 -9.25 -18.25 -10.54
N CYS A 463 -9.32 -17.69 -9.33
CA CYS A 463 -9.44 -16.25 -9.16
C CYS A 463 -8.20 -15.52 -9.70
N THR A 464 -6.97 -15.98 -9.42
CA THR A 464 -5.73 -15.45 -10.03
C THR A 464 -5.78 -15.49 -11.57
N LYS A 465 -6.30 -16.58 -12.14
CA LYS A 465 -6.40 -16.80 -13.60
C LYS A 465 -7.41 -15.90 -14.31
N THR A 466 -8.27 -15.19 -13.60
CA THR A 466 -9.09 -14.11 -14.20
C THR A 466 -8.24 -12.95 -14.72
N GLY A 467 -6.95 -12.87 -14.36
CA GLY A 467 -6.02 -11.85 -14.84
C GLY A 467 -6.15 -10.51 -14.11
N VAL A 468 -7.04 -10.39 -13.13
CA VAL A 468 -7.19 -9.19 -12.29
C VAL A 468 -6.04 -9.00 -11.28
N GLY A 469 -5.21 -10.03 -11.08
CA GLY A 469 -4.00 -9.94 -10.27
C GLY A 469 -4.12 -10.33 -8.80
N TYR A 470 -5.34 -10.59 -8.32
CA TYR A 470 -5.60 -11.18 -7.02
C TYR A 470 -6.25 -12.57 -7.18
N PRO A 471 -6.16 -13.46 -6.18
CA PRO A 471 -5.44 -13.28 -4.94
C PRO A 471 -3.93 -13.24 -5.14
N ALA A 472 -3.27 -12.39 -4.35
CA ALA A 472 -1.85 -12.55 -4.07
C ALA A 472 -1.66 -13.71 -3.09
N TRP A 473 -0.46 -14.29 -3.04
CA TRP A 473 -0.17 -15.45 -2.22
C TRP A 473 0.93 -15.07 -1.22
N MET A 474 0.63 -15.21 0.07
CA MET A 474 1.54 -14.93 1.19
C MET A 474 1.76 -16.20 1.99
N ASN A 475 2.97 -16.40 2.49
CA ASN A 475 3.33 -17.58 3.26
C ASN A 475 2.97 -17.40 4.73
N ASN A 476 1.93 -18.09 5.19
CA ASN A 476 1.43 -17.95 6.55
C ASN A 476 2.47 -18.36 7.59
N ARG A 477 3.30 -19.39 7.31
CA ARG A 477 4.36 -19.83 8.22
C ARG A 477 5.42 -18.75 8.39
N VAL A 478 5.95 -18.22 7.29
CA VAL A 478 6.98 -17.16 7.33
C VAL A 478 6.43 -15.90 8.00
N ALA A 479 5.17 -15.54 7.74
CA ALA A 479 4.50 -14.44 8.41
C ALA A 479 4.40 -14.64 9.93
N MET A 480 4.04 -15.84 10.39
CA MET A 480 4.02 -16.18 11.81
C MET A 480 5.42 -16.17 12.44
N ASP A 481 6.44 -16.65 11.74
CA ASP A 481 7.81 -16.65 12.24
C ASP A 481 8.32 -15.21 12.42
N PHE A 482 8.06 -14.32 11.45
CA PHE A 482 8.32 -12.88 11.60
C PHE A 482 7.59 -12.30 12.82
N MET A 483 6.31 -12.63 13.00
CA MET A 483 5.51 -12.16 14.15
C MET A 483 6.13 -12.57 15.49
N MET A 484 6.55 -13.82 15.61
CA MET A 484 7.19 -14.35 16.82
C MET A 484 8.54 -13.68 17.07
N ASN A 485 9.34 -13.46 16.03
CA ASN A 485 10.65 -12.82 16.14
C ASN A 485 10.54 -11.34 16.56
N GLN A 486 9.66 -10.58 15.90
CA GLN A 486 9.56 -9.13 16.11
C GLN A 486 8.77 -8.77 17.39
N TYR A 487 7.66 -9.46 17.64
CA TYR A 487 6.72 -9.09 18.70
C TYR A 487 6.82 -10.01 19.94
N GLY A 488 7.75 -10.97 19.95
CA GLY A 488 7.95 -11.88 21.08
C GLY A 488 8.25 -11.15 22.40
N ALA A 489 9.02 -10.06 22.36
CA ALA A 489 9.30 -9.22 23.53
C ALA A 489 8.07 -8.48 24.07
N GLU A 490 7.01 -8.34 23.26
CA GLU A 490 5.72 -7.76 23.65
C GLU A 490 4.69 -8.84 24.04
N GLY A 491 5.10 -10.10 24.10
CA GLY A 491 4.26 -11.22 24.53
C GLY A 491 3.55 -11.97 23.41
N MET A 492 3.97 -11.79 22.15
CA MET A 492 3.40 -12.54 21.02
C MET A 492 3.47 -14.05 21.26
N THR A 493 2.32 -14.71 21.13
CA THR A 493 2.19 -16.16 21.24
C THR A 493 1.93 -16.79 19.87
N VAL A 494 2.21 -18.09 19.73
CA VAL A 494 1.87 -18.82 18.49
C VAL A 494 0.37 -18.73 18.16
N SER A 495 -0.49 -18.71 19.18
CA SER A 495 -1.93 -18.56 18.98
C SER A 495 -2.29 -17.18 18.41
N GLU A 496 -1.62 -16.11 18.85
CA GLU A 496 -1.86 -14.76 18.32
C GLU A 496 -1.18 -14.53 16.97
N ALA A 497 0.01 -15.09 16.75
CA ALA A 497 0.68 -15.05 15.45
C ALA A 497 -0.19 -15.64 14.34
N ARG A 498 -1.03 -16.66 14.64
CA ARG A 498 -2.00 -17.22 13.70
C ARG A 498 -3.08 -16.23 13.25
N ALA A 499 -3.32 -15.16 14.01
CA ALA A 499 -4.26 -14.10 13.65
C ALA A 499 -3.67 -13.08 12.66
N VAL A 500 -2.41 -13.28 12.23
CA VAL A 500 -1.75 -12.43 11.23
C VAL A 500 -2.62 -12.22 10.00
N ALA A 501 -2.56 -11.00 9.47
CA ALA A 501 -3.13 -10.64 8.20
C ALA A 501 -2.25 -9.56 7.56
N ILE A 502 -2.56 -9.24 6.31
CA ILE A 502 -1.76 -8.28 5.56
C ILE A 502 -2.39 -6.89 5.69
N GLY A 503 -1.64 -5.96 6.28
CA GLY A 503 -1.95 -4.54 6.30
C GLY A 503 -1.37 -3.88 5.06
N GLY A 504 -2.17 -3.18 4.27
CA GLY A 504 -1.70 -2.57 3.03
C GLY A 504 -1.45 -3.61 1.95
N CYS A 505 -0.31 -3.51 1.28
CA CYS A 505 0.01 -4.42 0.20
C CYS A 505 0.50 -5.78 0.71
N LEU A 506 1.55 -5.78 1.52
CA LEU A 506 2.30 -6.94 1.99
C LEU A 506 2.78 -6.76 3.45
N GLU A 507 2.42 -5.67 4.11
CA GLU A 507 2.93 -5.34 5.43
C GLU A 507 2.26 -6.25 6.46
N THR A 508 3.00 -7.30 6.82
CA THR A 508 2.59 -8.35 7.75
C THR A 508 2.28 -7.70 9.08
N ALA A 509 1.01 -7.68 9.44
CA ALA A 509 0.50 -6.94 10.59
C ALA A 509 0.02 -7.89 11.69
N PRO A 510 0.41 -7.65 12.95
CA PRO A 510 0.04 -8.52 14.05
C PRO A 510 -1.47 -8.45 14.30
N GLY A 511 -2.03 -9.60 14.61
CA GLY A 511 -3.41 -9.76 15.01
C GLY A 511 -3.53 -10.42 16.37
N CYS A 512 -4.77 -10.54 16.84
CA CYS A 512 -5.13 -11.39 17.96
C CYS A 512 -6.51 -12.02 17.72
N PHE A 513 -6.88 -13.00 18.53
CA PHE A 513 -8.22 -13.57 18.51
C PHE A 513 -9.07 -13.03 19.66
N MET A 514 -10.22 -12.45 19.32
CA MET A 514 -11.15 -11.85 20.28
C MET A 514 -12.45 -12.69 20.39
N PRO A 515 -13.02 -12.87 21.59
CA PRO A 515 -14.16 -13.76 21.81
C PRO A 515 -15.50 -13.06 21.52
N LEU A 516 -16.03 -13.22 20.31
CA LEU A 516 -17.36 -12.72 19.93
C LEU A 516 -18.46 -13.65 20.48
N HIS A 517 -19.42 -13.10 21.23
CA HIS A 517 -20.57 -13.84 21.73
C HIS A 517 -21.76 -13.64 20.78
N PHE A 518 -22.03 -14.66 19.97
CA PHE A 518 -23.10 -14.60 18.98
C PHE A 518 -23.80 -15.95 18.87
N ASN A 519 -25.12 -15.92 18.64
CA ASN A 519 -25.94 -17.11 18.47
C ASN A 519 -25.75 -18.18 19.58
N GLY A 520 -25.62 -17.73 20.83
CA GLY A 520 -25.44 -18.61 21.99
C GLY A 520 -24.08 -19.34 22.06
N LYS A 521 -23.10 -18.94 21.25
CA LYS A 521 -21.75 -19.51 21.20
C LYS A 521 -20.68 -18.42 21.33
N THR A 522 -19.49 -18.81 21.75
CA THR A 522 -18.30 -17.95 21.69
C THR A 522 -17.50 -18.30 20.43
N HIS A 523 -17.32 -17.31 19.55
CA HIS A 523 -16.53 -17.41 18.33
C HIS A 523 -15.24 -16.59 18.50
N TYR A 524 -14.08 -17.22 18.31
CA TYR A 524 -12.81 -16.49 18.33
C TYR A 524 -12.52 -15.92 16.94
N ILE A 525 -12.80 -14.63 16.77
CA ILE A 525 -12.60 -13.93 15.49
C ILE A 525 -11.23 -13.21 15.47
N PRO A 526 -10.54 -13.15 14.33
CA PRO A 526 -9.29 -12.39 14.22
C PRO A 526 -9.56 -10.88 14.25
N ALA A 527 -8.65 -10.12 14.86
CA ALA A 527 -8.67 -8.66 14.91
C ALA A 527 -7.24 -8.13 14.78
N GLY A 528 -7.01 -7.10 13.96
CA GLY A 528 -5.72 -6.41 13.93
C GLY A 528 -5.39 -5.80 15.29
N ALA A 529 -4.13 -5.89 15.73
CA ALA A 529 -3.74 -5.65 17.13
C ALA A 529 -2.54 -4.72 17.29
N SER A 530 -2.17 -3.99 16.24
CA SER A 530 -1.15 -2.95 16.25
C SER A 530 -1.63 -1.64 15.65
N GLN A 531 -0.83 -0.59 15.87
CA GLN A 531 -0.80 0.59 15.01
C GLN A 531 -0.23 0.27 13.61
N THR A 532 -0.03 1.31 12.80
CA THR A 532 0.65 1.23 11.49
C THR A 532 1.92 0.38 11.53
N THR A 533 2.05 -0.52 10.55
CA THR A 533 3.18 -1.44 10.41
C THR A 533 4.09 -1.11 9.22
N SER A 534 3.93 0.08 8.63
CA SER A 534 4.87 0.61 7.63
C SER A 534 4.98 2.12 7.67
N VAL A 535 5.80 2.55 8.63
CA VAL A 535 6.18 3.93 8.92
C VAL A 535 7.55 3.95 9.57
N GLY A 536 8.24 5.10 9.50
CA GLY A 536 9.63 5.25 9.88
C GLY A 536 10.38 5.86 8.71
N VAL A 537 11.29 5.09 8.09
CA VAL A 537 12.05 5.53 6.92
C VAL A 537 11.41 4.97 5.65
N HIS A 538 10.87 5.83 4.79
CA HIS A 538 10.20 5.41 3.56
C HIS A 538 11.15 5.25 2.37
N PHE A 539 11.16 4.06 1.79
CA PHE A 539 11.82 3.66 0.53
C PHE A 539 13.21 4.29 0.30
N VAL A 540 14.24 3.74 0.94
CA VAL A 540 15.64 4.04 0.64
C VAL A 540 16.02 3.46 -0.72
N SER A 541 16.55 4.30 -1.61
CA SER A 541 16.93 3.92 -2.97
C SER A 541 18.27 3.19 -3.01
N ASN A 542 18.22 1.85 -3.04
CA ASN A 542 19.41 1.01 -3.10
C ASN A 542 20.30 1.31 -4.34
N PRO A 543 19.76 1.49 -5.56
CA PRO A 543 20.59 1.77 -6.73
C PRO A 543 21.15 3.20 -6.73
N LYS A 544 20.42 4.18 -6.20
CA LYS A 544 20.95 5.54 -6.08
C LYS A 544 22.08 5.62 -5.06
N MET A 545 22.06 4.78 -4.02
CA MET A 545 23.18 4.65 -3.08
C MET A 545 24.47 4.18 -3.79
N ILE A 546 24.38 3.31 -4.81
CA ILE A 546 25.52 2.95 -5.68
C ILE A 546 26.04 4.19 -6.43
N ASN A 547 25.17 5.04 -6.96
CA ASN A 547 25.59 6.32 -7.54
C ASN A 547 26.30 7.20 -6.50
N MET A 548 25.81 7.28 -5.25
CA MET A 548 26.47 8.07 -4.20
C MET A 548 27.89 7.56 -3.94
N VAL A 549 28.11 6.24 -3.89
CA VAL A 549 29.47 5.69 -3.74
C VAL A 549 30.35 6.04 -4.95
N LEU A 550 29.86 5.83 -6.17
CA LEU A 550 30.64 6.09 -7.39
C LEU A 550 31.04 7.57 -7.54
N PHE A 551 30.15 8.48 -7.16
CA PHE A 551 30.31 9.94 -7.29
C PHE A 551 30.69 10.62 -5.97
N ASN A 552 31.30 9.89 -5.04
CA ASN A 552 31.89 10.46 -3.81
C ASN A 552 30.90 11.29 -2.98
N GLY A 553 29.67 10.79 -2.84
CA GLY A 553 28.57 11.39 -2.08
C GLY A 553 27.78 12.48 -2.82
N VAL A 554 28.14 12.80 -4.06
CA VAL A 554 27.41 13.77 -4.89
C VAL A 554 26.31 13.07 -5.68
N ASP A 555 25.11 13.66 -5.70
CA ASP A 555 24.05 13.23 -6.61
C ASP A 555 24.35 13.72 -8.03
N PRO A 556 24.67 12.82 -8.99
CA PRO A 556 25.02 13.22 -10.36
C PRO A 556 23.86 13.92 -11.08
N ARG A 557 22.61 13.74 -10.61
CA ARG A 557 21.43 14.41 -11.18
C ARG A 557 21.36 15.88 -10.84
N THR A 558 21.68 16.23 -9.60
CA THR A 558 21.43 17.57 -9.04
C THR A 558 22.71 18.35 -8.79
N GLY A 559 23.87 17.67 -8.73
CA GLY A 559 25.15 18.24 -8.33
C GLY A 559 25.26 18.53 -6.83
N ILE A 560 24.24 18.18 -6.03
CA ILE A 560 24.23 18.39 -4.59
C ILE A 560 25.15 17.36 -3.91
N GLN A 561 26.00 17.79 -2.98
CA GLN A 561 26.71 16.90 -2.07
C GLN A 561 25.70 16.37 -1.04
N VAL A 562 25.19 15.16 -1.25
CA VAL A 562 24.16 14.55 -0.41
C VAL A 562 24.76 13.90 0.83
N LEU A 563 25.85 13.16 0.64
CA LEU A 563 26.58 12.49 1.71
C LEU A 563 28.03 13.00 1.74
N PRO A 564 28.71 13.00 2.89
CA PRO A 564 30.09 13.47 2.97
C PRO A 564 31.02 12.72 1.99
N PRO A 565 31.95 13.40 1.30
CA PRO A 565 32.86 12.72 0.38
C PRO A 565 33.72 11.71 1.14
N HIS A 566 33.71 10.46 0.68
CA HIS A 566 34.49 9.39 1.29
C HIS A 566 35.99 9.50 0.96
N ASN A 567 36.35 10.05 -0.22
CA ASN A 567 37.73 10.25 -0.69
C ASN A 567 38.58 8.96 -0.62
N ARG A 568 37.95 7.83 -0.92
CA ARG A 568 38.58 6.49 -0.94
C ARG A 568 38.75 6.06 -2.39
N GLU A 569 39.83 5.36 -2.69
CA GLU A 569 40.12 4.85 -4.03
C GLU A 569 39.27 3.61 -4.40
N LEU A 570 38.75 2.88 -3.42
CA LEU A 570 37.89 1.70 -3.59
C LEU A 570 38.50 0.65 -4.53
N THR A 571 39.73 0.22 -4.20
CA THR A 571 40.55 -0.70 -5.01
C THR A 571 40.08 -2.16 -4.98
N THR A 572 39.23 -2.51 -4.01
CA THR A 572 38.63 -3.83 -3.86
C THR A 572 37.10 -3.76 -3.79
N TYR A 573 36.43 -4.87 -4.11
CA TYR A 573 34.98 -4.99 -3.99
C TYR A 573 34.53 -4.79 -2.54
N GLU A 574 35.28 -5.33 -1.58
CA GLU A 574 35.00 -5.24 -0.16
C GLU A 574 35.07 -3.79 0.33
N GLU A 575 36.00 -2.98 -0.18
CA GLU A 575 36.07 -1.54 0.11
C GLU A 575 34.86 -0.78 -0.45
N PHE A 576 34.44 -1.11 -1.68
CA PHE A 576 33.24 -0.53 -2.29
C PHE A 576 32.00 -0.87 -1.45
N TRP A 577 31.84 -2.14 -1.11
CA TRP A 577 30.73 -2.64 -0.31
C TRP A 577 30.70 -2.06 1.10
N ASP A 578 31.84 -1.97 1.78
CA ASP A 578 31.98 -1.27 3.06
C ASP A 578 31.57 0.20 2.95
N GLN A 579 31.96 0.90 1.87
CA GLN A 579 31.57 2.28 1.66
C GLN A 579 30.06 2.43 1.41
N TYR A 580 29.45 1.52 0.66
CA TYR A 580 28.00 1.45 0.49
C TYR A 580 27.29 1.35 1.85
N LYS A 581 27.71 0.40 2.70
CA LYS A 581 27.12 0.19 4.02
C LYS A 581 27.25 1.42 4.92
N LYS A 582 28.40 2.12 4.88
CA LYS A 582 28.63 3.37 5.62
C LYS A 582 27.70 4.49 5.18
N TYR A 583 27.53 4.68 3.87
CA TYR A 583 26.60 5.67 3.33
C TYR A 583 25.14 5.33 3.63
N TYR A 584 24.78 4.05 3.59
CA TYR A 584 23.45 3.61 3.98
C TYR A 584 23.16 3.93 5.46
N ALA A 585 24.07 3.55 6.37
CA ALA A 585 23.93 3.84 7.80
C ALA A 585 23.86 5.35 8.07
N LYS A 586 24.63 6.17 7.33
CA LYS A 586 24.57 7.64 7.45
C LYS A 586 23.22 8.20 7.01
N THR A 587 22.65 7.68 5.92
CA THR A 587 21.30 8.05 5.47
C THR A 587 20.25 7.70 6.51
N LEU A 588 20.33 6.52 7.12
CA LEU A 588 19.41 6.10 8.18
C LEU A 588 19.56 6.95 9.45
N GLU A 589 20.79 7.32 9.84
CA GLU A 589 21.04 8.11 11.05
C GLU A 589 20.19 9.38 11.12
N SER A 590 20.16 10.16 10.03
CA SER A 590 19.42 11.42 10.01
C SER A 590 17.92 11.22 9.71
N THR A 591 17.56 10.23 8.90
CA THR A 591 16.15 10.00 8.54
C THR A 591 15.34 9.32 9.64
N VAL A 592 15.93 8.42 10.42
CA VAL A 592 15.27 7.83 11.62
C VAL A 592 15.00 8.92 12.66
N LYS A 593 15.98 9.79 12.95
CA LYS A 593 15.80 10.91 13.89
C LYS A 593 14.65 11.83 13.44
N ALA A 594 14.64 12.24 12.18
CA ALA A 594 13.59 13.08 11.63
C ALA A 594 12.21 12.39 11.66
N GLY A 595 12.14 11.11 11.25
CA GLY A 595 10.91 10.33 11.31
C GLY A 595 10.35 10.20 12.73
N ASN A 596 11.22 9.98 13.72
CA ASN A 596 10.82 9.95 15.13
C ASN A 596 10.23 11.28 15.59
N ILE A 597 10.82 12.43 15.20
CA ILE A 597 10.28 13.76 15.50
C ILE A 597 8.88 13.95 14.88
N GLN A 598 8.74 13.61 13.59
CA GLN A 598 7.47 13.79 12.87
C GLN A 598 6.34 12.97 13.49
N HIS A 599 6.60 11.68 13.76
CA HIS A 599 5.61 10.80 14.35
C HIS A 599 5.33 11.13 15.82
N ASP A 600 6.32 11.64 16.55
CA ASP A 600 6.10 12.14 17.91
C ASP A 600 5.15 13.34 17.92
N ILE A 601 5.34 14.27 16.98
CA ILE A 601 4.44 15.40 16.79
C ILE A 601 3.06 14.95 16.32
N TRP A 602 2.97 13.98 15.41
CA TRP A 602 1.67 13.42 15.02
C TRP A 602 0.95 12.81 16.23
N ARG A 603 1.62 11.95 17.03
CA ARG A 603 0.96 11.31 18.19
C ARG A 603 0.61 12.30 19.30
N ASP A 604 1.37 13.39 19.45
CA ASP A 604 1.09 14.42 20.45
C ASP A 604 0.02 15.40 19.97
N ARG A 605 0.08 15.86 18.72
CA ARG A 605 -0.78 16.94 18.19
C ARG A 605 -2.03 16.47 17.46
N ASN A 606 -2.02 15.24 16.96
CA ASN A 606 -3.06 14.68 16.11
C ASN A 606 -3.19 13.16 16.34
N MET A 607 -3.27 12.73 17.60
CA MET A 607 -3.45 11.32 17.92
C MET A 607 -4.70 10.73 17.23
N SER A 608 -4.60 9.45 16.87
CA SER A 608 -5.76 8.67 16.47
C SER A 608 -6.68 8.44 17.67
N ILE A 609 -7.93 8.91 17.55
CA ILE A 609 -8.98 8.63 18.53
C ILE A 609 -9.88 7.52 18.00
N VAL A 610 -10.25 7.57 16.71
CA VAL A 610 -11.25 6.68 16.10
C VAL A 610 -10.70 5.28 15.92
N ASN A 611 -9.52 5.09 15.30
CA ASN A 611 -8.91 3.77 15.18
C ASN A 611 -8.63 3.17 16.57
N SER A 612 -8.23 4.00 17.53
CA SER A 612 -8.05 3.61 18.94
C SER A 612 -9.32 3.07 19.63
N LEU A 613 -10.52 3.38 19.14
CA LEU A 613 -11.77 2.79 19.66
C LEU A 613 -11.84 1.29 19.40
N PHE A 614 -11.26 0.88 18.29
CA PHE A 614 -11.45 -0.46 17.74
C PHE A 614 -10.24 -1.36 17.92
N LYS A 615 -9.04 -0.79 18.05
CA LYS A 615 -7.80 -1.55 18.14
C LYS A 615 -7.58 -2.14 19.55
N PRO A 616 -7.43 -3.46 19.70
CA PRO A 616 -7.02 -4.06 20.97
C PRO A 616 -5.58 -3.63 21.34
N ASP A 617 -5.29 -3.25 22.58
CA ASP A 617 -6.14 -3.21 23.77
C ASP A 617 -6.49 -1.76 24.20
N CYS A 618 -6.49 -0.81 23.26
CA CYS A 618 -6.65 0.62 23.53
C CYS A 618 -7.86 0.93 24.42
N LEU A 619 -9.05 0.49 24.00
CA LEU A 619 -10.29 0.70 24.73
C LEU A 619 -10.27 0.04 26.12
N LYS A 620 -9.70 -1.16 26.22
CA LYS A 620 -9.62 -1.89 27.49
C LYS A 620 -8.71 -1.18 28.49
N ASN A 621 -7.57 -0.67 28.03
CA ASN A 621 -6.53 -0.11 28.89
C ASN A 621 -6.69 1.40 29.12
N GLY A 622 -7.50 2.08 28.31
CA GLY A 622 -7.74 3.52 28.44
C GLY A 622 -6.65 4.36 27.77
N HIS A 623 -5.96 3.82 26.77
CA HIS A 623 -4.87 4.51 26.08
C HIS A 623 -5.12 4.48 24.58
N HIS A 624 -4.97 5.63 23.91
CA HIS A 624 -4.97 5.65 22.46
C HIS A 624 -3.68 5.08 21.87
N ILE A 625 -3.64 4.86 20.56
CA ILE A 625 -2.50 4.34 19.80
C ILE A 625 -1.20 5.08 20.15
N GLY A 626 -1.21 6.42 20.16
CA GLY A 626 -0.05 7.24 20.52
C GLY A 626 0.53 7.01 21.93
N HIS A 627 -0.25 6.45 22.85
CA HIS A 627 0.17 6.07 24.20
C HIS A 627 0.57 4.59 24.30
N MET A 628 0.87 3.94 23.16
CA MET A 628 1.11 2.49 23.07
C MET A 628 -0.08 1.66 23.57
N GLY A 629 -1.32 2.14 23.34
CA GLY A 629 -2.52 1.43 23.78
C GLY A 629 -2.77 0.10 23.04
N THR A 630 -2.17 -0.08 21.87
CA THR A 630 -2.31 -1.33 21.09
C THR A 630 -1.52 -2.46 21.72
N ARG A 631 -1.88 -3.71 21.42
CA ARG A 631 -1.20 -4.88 21.99
C ARG A 631 0.25 -4.97 21.52
N TYR A 632 0.52 -4.64 20.26
CA TYR A 632 1.85 -4.72 19.65
C TYR A 632 2.27 -3.36 19.07
N ASN A 633 3.41 -2.83 19.54
CA ASN A 633 3.84 -1.46 19.25
C ASN A 633 5.24 -1.39 18.63
N ALA A 634 5.99 -2.50 18.55
CA ALA A 634 7.27 -2.60 17.82
C ALA A 634 7.08 -2.64 16.30
N THR A 635 6.42 -1.62 15.73
CA THR A 635 5.82 -1.66 14.39
C THR A 635 6.49 -0.75 13.36
N TYR A 636 7.47 0.05 13.76
CA TYR A 636 8.20 0.97 12.88
C TYR A 636 9.25 0.22 12.08
N ASN A 637 9.48 0.64 10.84
CA ASN A 637 10.33 -0.07 9.91
C ASN A 637 11.15 0.86 9.01
N ILE A 638 12.05 0.23 8.27
CA ILE A 638 12.90 0.85 7.25
C ILE A 638 12.58 0.15 5.94
N GLU A 639 12.06 0.92 5.00
CA GLU A 639 11.64 0.42 3.70
C GLU A 639 12.79 0.54 2.68
N SER A 640 13.04 -0.53 1.93
CA SER A 640 14.02 -0.54 0.84
C SER A 640 13.32 -0.48 -0.53
N CYS A 641 14.01 0.04 -1.55
CA CYS A 641 13.52 0.04 -2.93
C CYS A 641 14.67 -0.23 -3.91
N GLY A 642 14.40 -1.01 -4.96
CA GLY A 642 15.37 -1.32 -6.02
C GLY A 642 16.47 -2.31 -5.60
N THR A 643 16.18 -3.23 -4.68
CA THR A 643 17.12 -4.24 -4.18
C THR A 643 17.79 -5.01 -5.31
N ILE A 644 17.03 -5.49 -6.29
CA ILE A 644 17.58 -6.33 -7.36
C ILE A 644 18.47 -5.56 -8.35
N ASN A 645 18.17 -4.29 -8.66
CA ASN A 645 19.11 -3.47 -9.45
C ASN A 645 20.42 -3.23 -8.71
N MET A 646 20.37 -3.05 -7.38
CA MET A 646 21.57 -2.92 -6.57
C MET A 646 22.38 -4.23 -6.57
N VAL A 647 21.75 -5.37 -6.33
CA VAL A 647 22.41 -6.69 -6.36
C VAL A 647 23.04 -6.96 -7.72
N ASN A 648 22.29 -6.72 -8.81
CA ASN A 648 22.80 -6.86 -10.17
C ASN A 648 23.97 -5.89 -10.47
N SER A 649 23.93 -4.68 -9.90
CA SER A 649 25.00 -3.68 -10.07
C SER A 649 26.25 -4.09 -9.30
N LEU A 650 26.11 -4.61 -8.09
CA LEU A 650 27.23 -5.16 -7.32
C LEU A 650 27.83 -6.37 -8.03
N ALA A 651 27.01 -7.26 -8.59
CA ALA A 651 27.48 -8.40 -9.37
C ALA A 651 28.29 -7.96 -10.59
N ALA A 652 27.82 -6.94 -11.32
CA ALA A 652 28.51 -6.36 -12.48
C ALA A 652 29.83 -5.69 -12.08
N LEU A 653 29.85 -4.86 -11.03
CA LEU A 653 31.08 -4.23 -10.55
C LEU A 653 32.10 -5.26 -10.05
N LYS A 654 31.67 -6.21 -9.21
CA LYS A 654 32.51 -7.30 -8.68
C LYS A 654 33.20 -8.05 -9.83
N LYS A 655 32.42 -8.45 -10.83
CA LYS A 655 32.91 -9.19 -11.98
C LYS A 655 33.81 -8.35 -12.89
N LEU A 656 33.31 -7.22 -13.40
CA LEU A 656 33.93 -6.50 -14.50
C LEU A 656 35.09 -5.59 -14.06
N VAL A 657 35.06 -5.08 -12.83
CA VAL A 657 36.09 -4.17 -12.30
C VAL A 657 37.12 -4.92 -11.47
N TYR A 658 36.67 -5.76 -10.53
CA TYR A 658 37.57 -6.32 -9.50
C TYR A 658 38.13 -7.69 -9.87
N GLU A 659 37.32 -8.57 -10.45
CA GLU A 659 37.73 -9.93 -10.85
C GLU A 659 38.36 -9.94 -12.25
N ASP A 660 37.60 -9.58 -13.29
CA ASP A 660 38.03 -9.60 -14.69
C ASP A 660 38.96 -8.42 -15.03
N ARG A 661 38.92 -7.34 -14.21
CA ARG A 661 39.71 -6.10 -14.40
C ARG A 661 39.62 -5.52 -15.82
N LYS A 662 38.44 -5.66 -16.43
CA LYS A 662 38.19 -5.19 -17.79
C LYS A 662 38.02 -3.67 -17.85
N TYR A 663 37.45 -3.09 -16.79
CA TYR A 663 37.18 -1.66 -16.67
C TYR A 663 37.64 -1.14 -15.30
N ALA A 664 37.93 0.15 -15.22
CA ALA A 664 38.11 0.88 -13.96
C ALA A 664 36.78 1.52 -13.50
N LEU A 665 36.70 1.95 -12.23
CA LEU A 665 35.55 2.70 -11.73
C LEU A 665 35.32 4.02 -12.50
N ASP A 666 36.38 4.64 -13.03
CA ASP A 666 36.27 5.84 -13.86
C ASP A 666 35.55 5.58 -15.19
N ASP A 667 35.73 4.42 -15.80
CA ASP A 667 35.01 4.05 -17.03
C ASP A 667 33.50 3.96 -16.76
N PHE A 668 33.11 3.38 -15.62
CA PHE A 668 31.72 3.37 -15.17
C PHE A 668 31.19 4.77 -14.86
N ARG A 669 31.99 5.65 -14.22
CA ARG A 669 31.59 7.03 -13.97
C ARG A 669 31.32 7.79 -15.26
N ASP A 670 32.17 7.65 -16.28
CA ASP A 670 32.00 8.28 -17.60
C ASP A 670 30.75 7.72 -18.30
N ALA A 671 30.64 6.39 -18.38
CA ALA A 671 29.52 5.72 -19.04
C ALA A 671 28.17 6.04 -18.38
N ILE A 672 28.09 6.08 -17.05
CA ILE A 672 26.85 6.41 -16.33
C ILE A 672 26.45 7.88 -16.56
N LYS A 673 27.40 8.81 -16.56
CA LYS A 673 27.12 10.24 -16.80
C LYS A 673 26.54 10.48 -18.20
N ASP A 674 27.03 9.77 -19.20
CA ASP A 674 26.52 9.84 -20.57
C ASP A 674 25.36 8.86 -20.85
N ASN A 675 24.86 8.19 -19.80
CA ASN A 675 23.76 7.22 -19.90
C ASN A 675 24.03 6.12 -20.94
N PHE A 676 25.27 5.61 -20.97
CA PHE A 676 25.75 4.61 -21.93
C PHE A 676 25.55 4.99 -23.42
N GLY A 677 25.42 6.29 -23.73
CA GLY A 677 25.16 6.76 -25.09
C GLY A 677 23.68 6.74 -25.50
N PHE A 678 22.75 6.56 -24.57
CA PHE A 678 21.32 6.63 -24.81
C PHE A 678 20.73 7.98 -24.41
N TYR A 679 19.62 8.37 -25.03
CA TYR A 679 18.77 9.41 -24.47
C TYR A 679 18.22 8.92 -23.12
N THR A 680 18.06 9.83 -22.17
CA THR A 680 17.42 9.51 -20.90
C THR A 680 15.93 9.19 -21.10
N ALA A 681 15.31 8.45 -20.17
CA ALA A 681 13.87 8.18 -20.26
C ALA A 681 13.03 9.47 -20.19
N MET A 682 13.53 10.51 -19.52
CA MET A 682 12.86 11.81 -19.47
C MET A 682 12.86 12.55 -20.80
N GLU A 683 13.94 12.42 -21.59
CA GLU A 683 14.07 12.99 -22.93
C GLU A 683 13.25 12.20 -23.96
N SER A 684 13.35 10.86 -23.94
CA SER A 684 12.74 9.99 -24.94
C SER A 684 11.26 9.64 -24.67
N LYS A 685 10.81 9.74 -23.41
CA LYS A 685 9.50 9.25 -22.92
C LYS A 685 9.29 7.74 -23.02
N ALA A 686 10.37 6.99 -23.23
CA ALA A 686 10.44 5.55 -23.05
C ALA A 686 10.90 5.26 -21.62
N PHE A 687 10.12 4.55 -20.79
CA PHE A 687 10.47 4.33 -19.37
C PHE A 687 10.85 2.88 -19.04
N SER A 688 10.76 1.97 -20.02
CA SER A 688 11.30 0.62 -19.93
C SER A 688 12.62 0.50 -20.67
N LEU A 689 13.41 -0.52 -20.33
CA LEU A 689 14.69 -0.76 -20.99
C LEU A 689 14.50 -1.04 -22.50
N GLY A 690 13.49 -1.83 -22.87
CA GLY A 690 13.24 -2.27 -24.26
C GLY A 690 12.93 -1.14 -25.25
N GLU A 691 12.42 -0.01 -24.77
CA GLU A 691 12.01 1.12 -25.61
C GLU A 691 13.06 2.25 -25.71
N GLN A 692 14.24 2.07 -25.07
CA GLN A 692 15.24 3.13 -24.98
C GLN A 692 15.88 3.46 -26.33
N ILE A 693 16.02 4.77 -26.60
CA ILE A 693 16.53 5.30 -27.86
C ILE A 693 18.03 5.63 -27.71
N LYS A 694 18.85 5.01 -28.56
CA LYS A 694 20.30 5.28 -28.60
C LYS A 694 20.56 6.62 -29.30
N LYS A 695 21.54 7.39 -28.82
CA LYS A 695 21.97 8.62 -29.50
C LYS A 695 22.71 8.24 -30.79
N PRO A 696 22.48 8.97 -31.90
CA PRO A 696 23.25 8.74 -33.12
C PRO A 696 24.74 8.95 -32.85
N ASP A 697 25.58 8.12 -33.48
CA ASP A 697 27.04 8.23 -33.48
C ASP A 697 27.76 8.07 -32.13
N VAL A 698 27.10 7.59 -31.07
CA VAL A 698 27.73 7.27 -29.78
C VAL A 698 27.88 5.76 -29.60
N ALA A 699 29.02 5.21 -30.06
CA ALA A 699 29.34 3.79 -29.92
C ALA A 699 30.35 3.48 -28.81
N LYS A 700 31.01 4.51 -28.23
CA LYS A 700 32.11 4.31 -27.26
C LYS A 700 31.74 3.50 -26.01
N TYR A 701 30.44 3.43 -25.68
CA TYR A 701 29.94 2.74 -24.50
C TYR A 701 29.29 1.38 -24.80
N ASP A 702 29.21 0.96 -26.07
CA ASP A 702 28.48 -0.26 -26.45
C ASP A 702 29.07 -1.51 -25.81
N GLU A 703 30.40 -1.57 -25.73
CA GLU A 703 31.08 -2.71 -25.16
C GLU A 703 30.83 -2.81 -23.64
N ILE A 704 31.04 -1.73 -22.89
CA ILE A 704 30.81 -1.70 -21.44
C ILE A 704 29.34 -1.91 -21.10
N HIS A 705 28.41 -1.32 -21.86
CA HIS A 705 26.97 -1.52 -21.65
C HIS A 705 26.57 -2.97 -21.93
N GLY A 706 27.01 -3.54 -23.05
CA GLY A 706 26.74 -4.94 -23.39
C GLY A 706 27.32 -5.91 -22.35
N ASP A 707 28.48 -5.60 -21.77
CA ASP A 707 29.07 -6.41 -20.69
C ASP A 707 28.33 -6.26 -19.36
N CYS A 708 27.85 -5.05 -19.03
CA CYS A 708 26.97 -4.82 -17.88
C CYS A 708 25.70 -5.67 -18.01
N LEU A 709 25.07 -5.70 -19.19
CA LEU A 709 23.87 -6.51 -19.43
C LEU A 709 24.16 -8.02 -19.38
N LYS A 710 25.38 -8.45 -19.74
CA LYS A 710 25.86 -9.84 -19.66
C LYS A 710 26.26 -10.33 -18.27
N ALA A 711 26.69 -9.43 -17.40
CA ALA A 711 27.13 -9.82 -16.07
C ALA A 711 26.05 -10.64 -15.36
N PRO A 712 26.41 -11.56 -14.44
CA PRO A 712 25.45 -12.39 -13.71
C PRO A 712 24.27 -11.57 -13.16
N LYS A 713 23.04 -12.11 -13.31
CA LYS A 713 21.80 -11.44 -12.89
C LYS A 713 20.96 -12.31 -11.97
N HIS A 714 20.28 -11.67 -11.03
CA HIS A 714 19.23 -12.28 -10.23
C HIS A 714 18.15 -12.87 -11.12
N GLY A 715 17.54 -13.96 -10.66
CA GLY A 715 16.46 -14.64 -11.39
C GLY A 715 16.90 -15.87 -12.20
N ASN A 716 18.20 -16.23 -12.16
CA ASN A 716 18.79 -17.31 -12.97
C ASN A 716 19.38 -18.48 -12.17
N ASP A 717 19.06 -18.56 -10.87
CA ASP A 717 19.52 -19.60 -9.94
C ASP A 717 21.06 -19.69 -9.82
N GLU A 718 21.75 -18.57 -10.00
CA GLU A 718 23.23 -18.50 -9.97
C GLU A 718 23.75 -18.15 -8.57
N ASP A 719 24.59 -19.02 -8.01
CA ASP A 719 25.13 -18.85 -6.66
C ASP A 719 25.92 -17.54 -6.49
N TYR A 720 26.64 -17.12 -7.54
CA TYR A 720 27.37 -15.85 -7.56
C TYR A 720 26.49 -14.64 -7.20
N VAL A 721 25.24 -14.59 -7.68
CA VAL A 721 24.32 -13.49 -7.39
C VAL A 721 23.54 -13.74 -6.09
N LYS A 722 23.18 -14.99 -5.81
CA LYS A 722 22.51 -15.35 -4.55
C LYS A 722 23.36 -15.03 -3.33
N GLU A 723 24.67 -15.23 -3.40
CA GLU A 723 25.60 -14.89 -2.31
C GLU A 723 25.60 -13.38 -2.02
N ILE A 724 25.60 -12.54 -3.07
CA ILE A 724 25.51 -11.08 -2.92
C ILE A 724 24.17 -10.66 -2.33
N LEU A 725 23.06 -11.23 -2.83
CA LEU A 725 21.72 -10.97 -2.29
C LEU A 725 21.65 -11.39 -0.81
N LYS A 726 22.08 -12.61 -0.48
CA LYS A 726 22.08 -13.12 0.88
C LYS A 726 22.92 -12.26 1.82
N GLU A 727 24.11 -11.83 1.39
CA GLU A 727 24.96 -10.94 2.19
C GLU A 727 24.27 -9.59 2.46
N TYR A 728 23.61 -9.01 1.44
CA TYR A 728 22.82 -7.80 1.63
C TYR A 728 21.67 -8.02 2.62
N GLU A 729 20.89 -9.10 2.46
CA GLU A 729 19.72 -9.37 3.29
C GLU A 729 20.09 -9.62 4.75
N ASP A 730 21.14 -10.43 4.99
CA ASP A 730 21.65 -10.67 6.34
C ASP A 730 22.11 -9.36 6.98
N TRP A 731 22.85 -8.52 6.25
CA TRP A 731 23.31 -7.22 6.77
C TRP A 731 22.17 -6.20 6.97
N PHE A 732 21.27 -6.05 6.01
CA PHE A 732 20.22 -5.04 6.02
C PHE A 732 19.19 -5.32 7.11
N CYS A 733 18.72 -6.57 7.21
CA CYS A 733 17.79 -6.96 8.26
C CYS A 733 18.39 -6.74 9.65
N ASP A 734 19.66 -7.14 9.86
CA ASP A 734 20.35 -6.94 11.14
C ASP A 734 20.58 -5.44 11.43
N LEU A 735 20.90 -4.64 10.40
CA LEU A 735 21.07 -3.19 10.53
C LEU A 735 19.77 -2.52 10.97
N CYS A 736 18.62 -2.86 10.40
CA CYS A 736 17.33 -2.25 10.77
C CYS A 736 17.04 -2.41 12.28
N ASN A 737 17.33 -3.58 12.82
CA ASN A 737 17.15 -3.90 14.24
C ASN A 737 18.04 -3.10 15.20
N THR A 738 19.04 -2.38 14.68
CA THR A 738 19.93 -1.53 15.50
C THR A 738 19.38 -0.12 15.72
N TYR A 739 18.30 0.26 15.03
CA TYR A 739 17.65 1.56 15.17
C TYR A 739 16.38 1.44 16.00
N ASP A 740 16.15 2.45 16.85
CA ASP A 740 14.96 2.55 17.67
C ASP A 740 13.97 3.58 17.11
N SER A 741 12.69 3.19 17.14
CA SER A 741 11.57 4.09 16.92
C SER A 741 11.30 5.02 18.12
N LEU A 742 10.39 5.97 17.94
CA LEU A 742 9.92 6.88 19.02
C LEU A 742 9.31 6.17 20.25
N TYR A 743 9.03 4.86 20.14
CA TYR A 743 8.55 4.03 21.24
C TYR A 743 9.66 3.25 21.94
N ALA A 744 10.93 3.54 21.62
CA ALA A 744 12.10 2.79 22.08
C ALA A 744 11.96 1.28 21.77
N LYS A 745 11.45 0.98 20.57
CA LYS A 745 11.32 -0.37 20.03
C LYS A 745 12.21 -0.51 18.79
N PRO A 746 12.89 -1.67 18.63
CA PRO A 746 13.68 -1.96 17.44
C PRO A 746 12.84 -1.84 16.17
N MET A 747 13.39 -1.18 15.16
CA MET A 747 12.84 -1.14 13.82
C MET A 747 13.19 -2.42 13.05
N TYR A 748 12.48 -2.71 11.96
CA TYR A 748 12.74 -3.88 11.13
C TYR A 748 12.71 -3.54 9.63
N ALA A 749 13.07 -4.49 8.77
CA ALA A 749 13.06 -4.31 7.32
C ALA A 749 11.65 -4.47 6.73
N CYS A 750 11.29 -3.59 5.79
CA CYS A 750 10.15 -3.76 4.89
C CYS A 750 10.64 -3.63 3.43
N GLN A 751 10.21 -4.54 2.56
CA GLN A 751 10.81 -4.71 1.24
C GLN A 751 9.76 -4.92 0.15
N ILE A 752 9.20 -3.80 -0.28
CA ILE A 752 8.17 -3.69 -1.31
C ILE A 752 8.50 -2.54 -2.27
N SER A 753 7.84 -2.48 -3.43
CA SER A 753 8.04 -1.36 -4.35
C SER A 753 6.83 -0.45 -4.55
N VAL A 754 5.60 -0.97 -4.38
CA VAL A 754 4.38 -0.26 -4.80
C VAL A 754 4.50 0.21 -6.26
N ALA A 755 4.28 1.49 -6.59
CA ALA A 755 4.69 2.08 -7.87
C ALA A 755 5.95 2.95 -7.73
N LEU A 756 6.63 2.89 -6.59
CA LEU A 756 7.77 3.74 -6.24
C LEU A 756 9.07 3.30 -6.90
N HIS A 757 9.19 2.07 -7.37
CA HIS A 757 10.30 1.66 -8.24
C HIS A 757 10.35 2.51 -9.52
N ALA A 758 9.19 2.96 -10.03
CA ALA A 758 9.12 3.91 -11.13
C ALA A 758 9.48 5.34 -10.67
N ALA A 759 8.87 5.83 -9.59
CA ALA A 759 9.10 7.21 -9.10
C ALA A 759 10.56 7.45 -8.65
N VAL A 760 11.11 6.55 -7.84
CA VAL A 760 12.49 6.63 -7.35
C VAL A 760 13.48 6.29 -8.48
N GLY A 761 13.11 5.39 -9.39
CA GLY A 761 13.86 5.11 -10.62
C GLY A 761 14.01 6.36 -11.49
N MET A 762 12.95 7.15 -11.65
CA MET A 762 12.99 8.45 -12.35
C MET A 762 13.94 9.46 -11.70
N ALA A 763 14.22 9.36 -10.39
CA ALA A 763 15.19 10.22 -9.71
C ALA A 763 16.64 9.72 -9.77
N THR A 764 16.90 8.59 -10.44
CA THR A 764 18.16 7.85 -10.37
C THR A 764 18.83 7.75 -11.74
N PHE A 765 20.15 7.99 -11.77
CA PHE A 765 21.00 7.88 -12.96
C PHE A 765 21.12 6.43 -13.42
N ALA A 766 21.79 6.20 -14.54
CA ALA A 766 22.12 4.85 -14.98
C ALA A 766 22.94 4.10 -13.91
N THR A 767 22.83 2.78 -13.91
CA THR A 767 23.46 1.93 -12.88
C THR A 767 24.33 0.83 -13.50
N PRO A 768 25.33 0.31 -12.76
CA PRO A 768 26.29 -0.69 -13.28
C PRO A 768 25.67 -2.01 -13.77
N ASP A 769 24.41 -2.30 -13.44
CA ASP A 769 23.66 -3.44 -13.99
C ASP A 769 23.24 -3.26 -15.45
N GLY A 770 23.47 -2.08 -16.04
CA GLY A 770 23.09 -1.73 -17.40
C GLY A 770 21.72 -1.06 -17.52
N ARG A 771 21.02 -0.83 -16.38
CA ARG A 771 19.80 -0.02 -16.35
C ARG A 771 20.13 1.43 -16.72
N LEU A 772 19.28 2.02 -17.56
CA LEU A 772 19.43 3.38 -18.07
C LEU A 772 18.75 4.43 -17.17
N CYS A 773 19.20 5.68 -17.28
CA CYS A 773 18.78 6.81 -16.49
C CYS A 773 17.26 7.08 -16.59
N ASN A 774 16.65 7.38 -15.44
CA ASN A 774 15.24 7.66 -15.26
C ASN A 774 14.26 6.51 -15.58
N THR A 775 14.75 5.30 -15.91
CA THR A 775 13.89 4.11 -16.07
C THR A 775 13.46 3.54 -14.71
N ALA A 776 12.38 2.78 -14.67
CA ALA A 776 11.97 2.11 -13.43
C ALA A 776 13.04 1.15 -12.90
N PHE A 777 13.10 0.96 -11.59
CA PHE A 777 13.79 -0.18 -11.00
C PHE A 777 13.00 -1.48 -11.25
N ALA A 778 13.60 -2.62 -10.91
CA ALA A 778 12.90 -3.88 -10.73
C ALA A 778 11.77 -3.66 -9.73
N ASP A 779 10.60 -4.21 -10.06
CA ASP A 779 9.46 -4.19 -9.15
C ASP A 779 9.70 -5.12 -7.95
N GLY A 780 8.94 -4.90 -6.88
CA GLY A 780 9.08 -5.64 -5.64
C GLY A 780 10.48 -5.53 -5.03
N SER A 781 10.91 -6.60 -4.39
CA SER A 781 12.24 -6.73 -3.78
C SER A 781 12.98 -7.98 -4.23
N MET A 782 12.26 -8.96 -4.76
CA MET A 782 12.79 -10.27 -5.19
C MET A 782 12.40 -10.61 -6.63
N SER A 783 11.68 -9.75 -7.35
CA SER A 783 11.41 -9.92 -8.80
C SER A 783 12.69 -9.71 -9.62
N ALA A 784 12.80 -10.36 -10.77
CA ALA A 784 13.87 -10.05 -11.70
C ALA A 784 13.72 -8.64 -12.27
N TYR A 785 14.84 -7.99 -12.58
CA TYR A 785 14.78 -6.82 -13.46
C TYR A 785 14.31 -7.30 -14.84
N PRO A 786 13.34 -6.64 -15.49
CA PRO A 786 12.74 -7.13 -16.73
C PRO A 786 13.75 -7.61 -17.79
N GLY A 787 13.57 -8.83 -18.31
CA GLY A 787 14.43 -9.46 -19.33
C GLY A 787 15.75 -10.07 -18.80
N THR A 788 15.96 -10.07 -17.48
CA THR A 788 17.17 -10.65 -16.86
C THR A 788 16.99 -12.09 -16.39
N ASP A 789 15.77 -12.52 -16.11
CA ASP A 789 15.37 -13.89 -15.75
C ASP A 789 15.19 -14.77 -16.99
N ARG A 790 16.24 -15.51 -17.33
CA ARG A 790 16.37 -16.26 -18.60
C ARG A 790 16.37 -17.78 -18.43
N LYS A 791 16.25 -18.28 -17.19
CA LYS A 791 16.23 -19.71 -16.86
C LYS A 791 14.89 -20.21 -16.30
N GLY A 792 13.82 -19.44 -16.53
CA GLY A 792 12.45 -19.84 -16.24
C GLY A 792 11.96 -19.54 -14.82
N PRO A 793 10.68 -19.82 -14.55
CA PRO A 793 9.98 -19.36 -13.36
C PRO A 793 10.55 -19.96 -12.06
N TYR A 794 10.93 -21.24 -12.06
CA TYR A 794 11.54 -21.87 -10.87
C TYR A 794 12.92 -21.31 -10.54
N ALA A 795 13.71 -20.91 -11.53
CA ALA A 795 15.02 -20.29 -11.30
C ALA A 795 14.86 -18.90 -10.65
N LEU A 796 13.85 -18.13 -11.07
CA LEU A 796 13.48 -16.88 -10.43
C LEU A 796 13.09 -17.08 -8.96
N LEU A 797 12.13 -17.97 -8.73
CA LEU A 797 11.65 -18.29 -7.39
C LEU A 797 12.76 -18.82 -6.48
N SER A 798 13.67 -19.65 -7.01
CA SER A 798 14.82 -20.16 -6.28
C SER A 798 15.82 -19.06 -5.90
N SER A 799 16.07 -18.11 -6.81
CA SER A 799 16.99 -16.99 -6.59
C SER A 799 16.51 -16.08 -5.46
N GLY A 800 15.21 -15.74 -5.44
CA GLY A 800 14.62 -14.91 -4.38
C GLY A 800 14.54 -15.61 -3.02
N CYS A 801 14.66 -16.93 -2.98
CA CYS A 801 14.47 -17.76 -1.79
C CYS A 801 15.80 -18.31 -1.24
N CYS A 802 16.89 -17.53 -1.37
CA CYS A 802 18.24 -17.91 -0.93
C CYS A 802 18.60 -17.48 0.51
N TRP A 803 17.68 -16.80 1.19
CA TRP A 803 17.83 -16.27 2.55
C TRP A 803 16.56 -16.53 3.38
N ASP A 804 16.65 -16.37 4.70
CA ASP A 804 15.50 -16.53 5.61
C ASP A 804 14.60 -15.30 5.58
N GLN A 805 13.51 -15.40 4.82
CA GLN A 805 12.59 -14.29 4.61
C GLN A 805 11.78 -13.89 5.86
N SER A 806 11.83 -14.66 6.95
CA SER A 806 11.20 -14.28 8.22
C SER A 806 11.95 -13.19 8.99
N LYS A 807 13.18 -12.85 8.56
CA LYS A 807 13.98 -11.73 9.10
C LYS A 807 13.49 -10.36 8.68
N SER A 808 12.69 -10.29 7.63
CA SER A 808 12.05 -9.07 7.12
C SER A 808 10.53 -9.20 7.32
N GLN A 809 9.83 -8.08 7.41
CA GLN A 809 8.37 -8.09 7.45
C GLN A 809 7.78 -8.81 6.23
N ASN A 810 8.43 -8.65 5.08
CA ASN A 810 8.00 -9.19 3.80
C ASN A 810 9.16 -9.23 2.80
N SER A 811 8.90 -9.89 1.68
CA SER A 811 9.63 -9.78 0.42
C SER A 811 8.63 -9.92 -0.73
N GLN A 812 8.89 -9.35 -1.91
CA GLN A 812 7.87 -9.23 -2.96
C GLN A 812 8.38 -9.74 -4.32
N ILE A 813 7.68 -10.72 -4.88
CA ILE A 813 7.85 -11.21 -6.26
C ILE A 813 6.57 -10.95 -7.07
N ASN A 814 6.73 -10.36 -8.26
CA ASN A 814 5.75 -10.35 -9.34
C ASN A 814 6.19 -11.30 -10.46
N MET A 815 5.22 -11.99 -11.06
CA MET A 815 5.45 -12.79 -12.26
C MET A 815 4.35 -12.51 -13.28
N LYS A 816 4.66 -12.57 -14.57
CA LYS A 816 3.68 -12.42 -15.64
C LYS A 816 3.64 -13.68 -16.48
N PHE A 817 2.45 -14.26 -16.66
CA PHE A 817 2.25 -15.44 -17.48
C PHE A 817 1.30 -15.12 -18.63
N HIS A 818 1.64 -15.64 -19.80
CA HIS A 818 0.71 -15.63 -20.92
C HIS A 818 -0.51 -16.52 -20.57
N PRO A 819 -1.75 -16.15 -20.92
CA PRO A 819 -2.95 -16.94 -20.63
C PRO A 819 -2.89 -18.43 -21.02
N ASN A 820 -2.18 -18.78 -22.10
CA ASN A 820 -2.01 -20.16 -22.55
C ASN A 820 -1.17 -21.01 -21.58
N ALA A 821 -0.20 -20.41 -20.87
CA ALA A 821 0.68 -21.12 -19.95
C ALA A 821 -0.08 -21.78 -18.78
N VAL A 822 -1.23 -21.21 -18.42
CA VAL A 822 -2.04 -21.61 -17.26
C VAL A 822 -3.46 -22.04 -17.65
N ARG A 823 -3.74 -22.28 -18.94
CA ARG A 823 -5.08 -22.60 -19.44
C ARG A 823 -5.60 -23.95 -18.92
N GLY A 824 -6.91 -24.02 -18.66
CA GLY A 824 -7.61 -25.22 -18.22
C GLY A 824 -7.29 -25.62 -16.78
N PHE A 825 -7.95 -26.69 -16.32
CA PHE A 825 -7.75 -27.22 -14.98
C PHE A 825 -6.31 -27.71 -14.73
N ASP A 826 -5.66 -28.26 -15.76
CA ASP A 826 -4.26 -28.69 -15.66
C ASP A 826 -3.31 -27.49 -15.48
N GLY A 827 -3.58 -26.36 -16.16
CA GLY A 827 -2.87 -25.11 -15.91
C GLY A 827 -3.06 -24.59 -14.50
N SER A 828 -4.27 -24.70 -13.94
CA SER A 828 -4.52 -24.37 -12.52
C SER A 828 -3.69 -25.24 -11.57
N LYS A 829 -3.58 -26.56 -11.83
CA LYS A 829 -2.73 -27.45 -11.01
C LYS A 829 -1.24 -27.12 -11.10
N LYS A 830 -0.75 -26.82 -12.31
CA LYS A 830 0.64 -26.44 -12.53
C LYS A 830 0.99 -25.16 -11.77
N LEU A 831 0.16 -24.13 -11.90
CA LEU A 831 0.33 -22.87 -11.17
C LEU A 831 0.31 -23.09 -9.65
N LEU A 832 -0.65 -23.88 -9.13
CA LEU A 832 -0.69 -24.22 -7.70
C LEU A 832 0.56 -24.98 -7.24
N THR A 833 1.09 -25.89 -8.07
CA THR A 833 2.29 -26.68 -7.75
C THR A 833 3.51 -25.78 -7.64
N MET A 834 3.69 -24.85 -8.58
CA MET A 834 4.77 -23.87 -8.56
C MET A 834 4.67 -22.95 -7.32
N ILE A 835 3.47 -22.42 -7.03
CA ILE A 835 3.23 -21.61 -5.83
C ILE A 835 3.59 -22.41 -4.57
N SER A 836 3.08 -23.64 -4.46
CA SER A 836 3.34 -24.49 -3.29
C SER A 836 4.84 -24.81 -3.15
N ALA A 837 5.56 -25.06 -4.23
CA ALA A 837 7.00 -25.30 -4.20
C ALA A 837 7.77 -24.09 -3.65
N PHE A 838 7.40 -22.88 -4.09
CA PHE A 838 8.00 -21.64 -3.58
C PHE A 838 7.68 -21.39 -2.11
N MET A 839 6.42 -21.52 -1.71
CA MET A 839 5.99 -21.33 -0.33
C MET A 839 6.63 -22.35 0.61
N ASN A 840 6.69 -23.62 0.22
CA ASN A 840 7.28 -24.66 1.05
C ASN A 840 8.79 -24.46 1.27
N LYS A 841 9.49 -23.85 0.29
CA LYS A 841 10.90 -23.45 0.41
C LYS A 841 11.13 -22.26 1.36
N GLY A 842 10.08 -21.56 1.78
CA GLY A 842 10.18 -20.38 2.65
C GLY A 842 10.07 -19.04 1.91
N GLY A 843 9.63 -19.05 0.65
CA GLY A 843 9.32 -17.83 -0.08
C GLY A 843 8.11 -17.14 0.56
N PHE A 844 8.18 -15.84 0.80
CA PHE A 844 7.14 -15.09 1.51
C PHE A 844 5.95 -14.78 0.61
N HIS A 845 6.15 -14.19 -0.58
CA HIS A 845 5.04 -13.75 -1.41
C HIS A 845 5.29 -13.85 -2.91
N VAL A 846 4.22 -14.21 -3.64
CA VAL A 846 4.16 -14.13 -5.10
C VAL A 846 2.77 -13.67 -5.58
N GLN A 847 2.74 -12.83 -6.62
CA GLN A 847 1.53 -12.40 -7.30
C GLN A 847 1.71 -12.39 -8.81
N PHE A 848 0.60 -12.47 -9.55
CA PHE A 848 0.63 -12.80 -10.97
C PHE A 848 -0.13 -11.79 -11.82
N ASN A 849 0.44 -11.41 -12.96
CA ASN A 849 -0.34 -10.96 -14.12
C ASN A 849 -0.60 -12.16 -15.02
N ILE A 850 -1.86 -12.44 -15.35
CA ILE A 850 -2.25 -13.42 -16.37
C ILE A 850 -2.81 -12.63 -17.55
N VAL A 851 -1.93 -12.24 -18.47
CA VAL A 851 -2.23 -11.29 -19.54
C VAL A 851 -1.24 -11.46 -20.68
N ASP A 852 -1.72 -11.30 -21.91
CA ASP A 852 -0.86 -11.18 -23.09
C ASP A 852 -0.33 -9.74 -23.15
N SER A 853 1.00 -9.56 -23.20
CA SER A 853 1.61 -8.23 -23.26
C SER A 853 1.16 -7.40 -24.47
N LYS A 854 0.69 -8.03 -25.56
CA LYS A 854 0.10 -7.33 -26.70
C LYS A 854 -1.19 -6.60 -26.32
N MET A 855 -2.02 -7.20 -25.46
CA MET A 855 -3.21 -6.57 -24.91
C MET A 855 -2.87 -5.27 -24.17
N LEU A 856 -1.78 -5.26 -23.40
CA LEU A 856 -1.34 -4.08 -22.66
C LEU A 856 -0.81 -2.98 -23.58
N LYS A 857 -0.05 -3.34 -24.61
CA LYS A 857 0.44 -2.39 -25.62
C LYS A 857 -0.73 -1.76 -26.38
N GLU A 858 -1.70 -2.57 -26.82
CA GLU A 858 -2.90 -2.09 -27.48
C GLU A 858 -3.70 -1.15 -26.57
N ALA A 859 -3.90 -1.53 -25.30
CA ALA A 859 -4.60 -0.69 -24.33
C ALA A 859 -3.85 0.60 -23.97
N GLN A 860 -2.53 0.66 -24.16
CA GLN A 860 -1.75 1.89 -24.00
C GLN A 860 -1.95 2.85 -25.17
N ILE A 861 -2.13 2.33 -26.40
CA ILE A 861 -2.39 3.13 -27.61
C ILE A 861 -3.86 3.59 -27.64
N HIS A 862 -4.78 2.69 -27.27
CA HIS A 862 -6.23 2.89 -27.31
C HIS A 862 -6.88 2.75 -25.91
N PRO A 863 -6.58 3.66 -24.96
CA PRO A 863 -7.09 3.58 -23.59
C PRO A 863 -8.61 3.71 -23.49
N GLU A 864 -9.27 4.42 -24.40
CA GLU A 864 -10.72 4.64 -24.43
C GLU A 864 -11.53 3.34 -24.58
N SER A 865 -10.96 2.33 -25.24
CA SER A 865 -11.59 1.03 -25.47
C SER A 865 -11.36 0.04 -24.33
N ASN A 866 -10.60 0.43 -23.30
CA ASN A 866 -10.08 -0.46 -22.25
C ASN A 866 -10.33 0.11 -20.84
N ARG A 867 -11.49 0.75 -20.61
CA ARG A 867 -11.83 1.44 -19.35
C ARG A 867 -11.76 0.53 -18.12
N ASP A 868 -12.13 -0.74 -18.28
CA ASP A 868 -12.23 -1.75 -17.23
C ASP A 868 -11.03 -2.71 -17.17
N LEU A 869 -10.02 -2.54 -18.03
CA LEU A 869 -8.83 -3.38 -18.03
C LEU A 869 -8.06 -3.20 -16.71
N LEU A 870 -8.00 -4.27 -15.92
CA LEU A 870 -7.25 -4.33 -14.67
C LEU A 870 -5.91 -5.03 -14.86
N VAL A 871 -4.87 -4.49 -14.22
CA VAL A 871 -3.54 -5.11 -14.16
C VAL A 871 -3.01 -5.14 -12.73
N ARG A 872 -2.13 -6.10 -12.44
CA ARG A 872 -1.34 -6.14 -11.22
C ARG A 872 -0.09 -5.28 -11.38
N VAL A 873 0.13 -4.34 -10.46
CA VAL A 873 1.36 -3.52 -10.45
C VAL A 873 2.33 -4.10 -9.44
N SER A 874 2.26 -3.71 -8.16
CA SER A 874 3.06 -4.31 -7.10
C SER A 874 2.33 -4.23 -5.78
N GLY A 875 1.63 -5.30 -5.43
CA GLY A 875 0.85 -5.37 -4.19
C GLY A 875 -0.55 -4.78 -4.29
N PHE A 876 -0.92 -4.27 -5.47
CA PHE A 876 -2.26 -3.79 -5.79
C PHE A 876 -2.62 -4.02 -7.25
N THR A 877 -3.92 -4.01 -7.50
CA THR A 877 -4.53 -4.02 -8.82
C THR A 877 -5.05 -2.62 -9.13
N GLN A 878 -4.91 -2.15 -10.36
CA GLN A 878 -5.44 -0.86 -10.79
C GLN A 878 -5.96 -0.91 -12.22
N TYR A 879 -6.90 -0.02 -12.56
CA TYR A 879 -7.29 0.21 -13.94
C TYR A 879 -6.11 0.72 -14.76
N TRP A 880 -5.89 0.11 -15.92
CA TRP A 880 -4.80 0.44 -16.82
C TRP A 880 -4.79 1.93 -17.18
N VAL A 881 -5.97 2.47 -17.48
CA VAL A 881 -6.18 3.87 -17.85
C VAL A 881 -5.92 4.88 -16.72
N GLU A 882 -5.94 4.43 -15.46
CA GLU A 882 -5.64 5.25 -14.28
C GLU A 882 -4.16 5.13 -13.84
N THR A 883 -3.36 4.32 -14.55
CA THR A 883 -1.94 4.09 -14.26
C THR A 883 -1.04 4.99 -15.11
N GLY A 884 0.01 5.57 -14.53
CA GLY A 884 0.94 6.44 -15.25
C GLY A 884 1.83 5.69 -16.24
N LYS A 885 2.21 6.33 -17.36
CA LYS A 885 3.03 5.71 -18.42
C LYS A 885 4.30 5.00 -17.92
N PRO A 886 5.10 5.56 -16.97
CA PRO A 886 6.29 4.87 -16.48
C PRO A 886 6.01 3.50 -15.85
N VAL A 887 4.88 3.38 -15.16
CA VAL A 887 4.44 2.11 -14.56
C VAL A 887 3.86 1.18 -15.63
N GLN A 888 3.12 1.72 -16.61
CA GLN A 888 2.63 0.93 -17.75
C GLN A 888 3.77 0.29 -18.55
N ASP A 889 4.78 1.09 -18.93
CA ASP A 889 5.95 0.61 -19.66
C ASP A 889 6.69 -0.48 -18.87
N GLU A 890 6.81 -0.32 -17.55
CA GLU A 890 7.42 -1.31 -16.66
C GLU A 890 6.64 -2.63 -16.65
N VAL A 891 5.32 -2.58 -16.45
CA VAL A 891 4.46 -3.79 -16.45
C VAL A 891 4.47 -4.50 -17.81
N ILE A 892 4.47 -3.74 -18.92
CA ILE A 892 4.65 -4.29 -20.27
C ILE A 892 6.01 -4.99 -20.39
N ALA A 893 7.06 -4.39 -19.83
CA ALA A 893 8.41 -4.91 -19.95
C ALA A 893 8.69 -6.19 -19.14
N ARG A 894 7.93 -6.45 -18.06
CA ARG A 894 8.12 -7.67 -17.25
C ARG A 894 8.17 -8.92 -18.11
N THR A 895 9.03 -9.86 -17.75
CA THR A 895 9.17 -11.13 -18.45
C THR A 895 7.85 -11.89 -18.44
N GLU A 896 7.39 -12.27 -19.64
CA GLU A 896 6.20 -13.07 -19.89
C GLU A 896 6.59 -14.55 -20.03
N PHE A 897 6.11 -15.38 -19.11
CA PHE A 897 6.31 -16.82 -19.16
C PHE A 897 5.20 -17.46 -20.00
N GLU A 898 5.57 -18.00 -21.17
CA GLU A 898 4.69 -18.76 -22.06
C GLU A 898 4.71 -20.28 -21.76
N GLY A 899 5.75 -20.74 -21.05
CA GLY A 899 5.92 -22.13 -20.63
C GLY A 899 6.82 -22.28 -19.39
N GLY A 900 7.12 -23.53 -19.03
CA GLY A 900 8.06 -23.85 -17.93
C GLY A 900 7.47 -23.93 -16.52
N ILE A 901 6.13 -23.95 -16.38
CA ILE A 901 5.42 -24.22 -15.11
C ILE A 901 5.24 -25.73 -14.88
#